data_AF-A0A1Z9A1F5-F1
#
_entry.id   AF-A0A1Z9A1F5-F1
#
_cell.length_a   1.000
_cell.length_b   1.000
_cell.length_c   1.000
_cell.angle_alpha   90.00
_cell.angle_beta   90.00
_cell.angle_gamma   90.00
#
_symmetry.space_group_name_H-M   'P 1'
#
loop_
_entity.id
_entity.type
_entity.pdbx_description
1 polymer ?
#
loop_
_entity_poly.entity_id
_entity_poly.type
_entity_poly.pdbx_seq_one_letter_code
_entity_poly.pdbx_strand_id
1 'polypeptide(L)'
;MRKLMFGRKKKKEKRSLFKRKGFWIFTIFCLTIVGMGSYYVDKELQPYRDIAQEYDLALIPVVEQPSFILDRKGRELGRIFVQNRHNIPLEEVPPVFVNAVLAQEDQRFYDHAGVDWVGVGRAAYLNYKSGRRTQGAGTLTMQLARNAFNLLNEAEDKGWSGYERKIIEAFLALRIEEDLHLQLEGEFPDFLKRKKKVKEQIAEYYLNRVPFGAGFYGVRSAALGYFGKEPVDLEAHECASIVACLKNPSKMNPLKFPEVNRRNRDHVLRRMAQEGMITDADRDRLIALPVTPNPNPIRRGKSHLYELIAKQANQLVGEEALSQGGYIIRTTIDLAYQNKVEESLKAQLEEAESRPGYQHQTYQGFDPGSKKSPDYLQGSALMVDHTTGEVLVHVGGRDYAHSQYDFVELGRRPLGTALFPFIYAAAFENGLNPASQLLDEQLDARQLMVGGMEGVVGEWGMEVREPHYEGEITARRGLNSSKISATVGMGVKLGLGKVVGMAKDFGIDISSEKLLNRLLVGWDLVSLPEVVMAYTTFPRGGSRVAKTHYILSIQDGNGESRYRSDLSLLESEPSCSEATAFQVHSILNDVMKAGNLASVSDELTDAPFSGGGKSGTPYGFSDAWMVGYNSRITCGVWMGFYKGSRTPIHGEAFAKDLAFPVWKEAMNAAYSDFRGGKIAQPASVVRLPTCRMSGMKPTRYCSEAVENPETGELTFRSTSYQEYFHKGRDHGICAIHGSGVNPEELASIPTRREALAMIPIKPQAPFLLGFDPYQSETPTLDPEGQSDEDYVGSENLFIVRDRVRGEREALLRLPKPLRFELKR
;
A
#
# COMPACT_ATOMS: atom_id res chain seq x y z
N MET A 1 41.17 -110.42 -4.77
CA MET A 1 41.45 -109.35 -3.77
C MET A 1 40.13 -108.84 -3.17
N ARG A 2 40.02 -108.94 -1.83
CA ARG A 2 39.16 -108.21 -0.84
C ARG A 2 37.71 -107.74 -1.14
N LYS A 3 36.78 -108.31 -0.33
CA LYS A 3 35.70 -107.70 0.53
C LYS A 3 34.86 -106.51 0.01
N LEU A 4 33.53 -106.62 0.09
CA LEU A 4 32.70 -106.09 1.20
C LEU A 4 31.18 -106.36 1.02
N MET A 5 30.53 -106.72 2.14
CA MET A 5 29.08 -106.91 2.32
C MET A 5 28.31 -105.58 2.24
N PHE A 6 27.05 -105.58 1.77
CA PHE A 6 25.96 -104.78 2.36
C PHE A 6 24.58 -105.34 1.98
N GLY A 7 23.71 -105.48 2.99
CA GLY A 7 22.39 -106.13 2.90
C GLY A 7 21.29 -105.30 2.22
N ARG A 8 20.32 -106.01 1.62
CA ARG A 8 19.12 -105.44 0.98
C ARG A 8 17.95 -105.38 1.97
N LYS A 9 17.58 -104.16 2.40
CA LYS A 9 16.32 -103.88 3.13
C LYS A 9 15.13 -103.79 2.15
N LYS A 10 14.01 -104.45 2.47
CA LYS A 10 12.71 -104.34 1.77
C LYS A 10 12.16 -102.90 1.83
N LYS A 11 11.79 -102.33 0.67
CA LYS A 11 11.04 -101.06 0.55
C LYS A 11 9.59 -101.27 1.02
N LYS A 12 9.16 -100.54 2.06
CA LYS A 12 7.75 -100.40 2.47
C LYS A 12 7.08 -99.35 1.58
N GLU A 13 5.90 -99.67 1.03
CA GLU A 13 5.03 -98.73 0.33
C GLU A 13 4.63 -97.56 1.25
N LYS A 14 4.89 -96.33 0.81
CA LYS A 14 4.44 -95.11 1.50
C LYS A 14 2.95 -94.89 1.20
N ARG A 15 2.07 -95.12 2.18
CA ARG A 15 0.67 -94.67 2.12
C ARG A 15 0.61 -93.14 2.16
N SER A 16 -0.18 -92.54 1.25
CA SER A 16 -0.42 -91.08 1.14
C SER A 16 -0.85 -90.43 2.46
N LEU A 17 -0.22 -89.29 2.78
CA LEU A 17 -0.44 -88.48 4.00
C LEU A 17 -1.92 -88.11 4.23
N PHE A 18 -2.70 -87.90 3.16
CA PHE A 18 -4.10 -87.48 3.20
C PHE A 18 -5.10 -88.57 3.65
N LYS A 19 -4.68 -89.85 3.73
CA LYS A 19 -5.54 -90.98 4.16
C LYS A 19 -5.47 -91.29 5.66
N ARG A 20 -4.71 -90.52 6.45
CA ARG A 20 -4.61 -90.71 7.90
C ARG A 20 -5.67 -89.87 8.62
N LYS A 21 -6.51 -90.50 9.46
CA LYS A 21 -7.53 -89.83 10.29
C LYS A 21 -6.95 -88.66 11.11
N GLY A 22 -5.69 -88.78 11.56
CA GLY A 22 -4.99 -87.72 12.29
C GLY A 22 -4.68 -86.45 11.47
N PHE A 23 -4.56 -86.53 10.14
CA PHE A 23 -4.39 -85.34 9.29
C PHE A 23 -5.66 -84.51 9.28
N TRP A 24 -6.82 -85.13 9.06
CA TRP A 24 -8.11 -84.45 9.08
C TRP A 24 -8.48 -83.89 10.45
N ILE A 25 -8.16 -84.58 11.54
CA ILE A 25 -8.35 -84.06 12.91
C ILE A 25 -7.46 -82.83 13.15
N PHE A 26 -6.20 -82.85 12.71
CA PHE A 26 -5.31 -81.70 12.81
C PHE A 26 -5.78 -80.53 11.94
N THR A 27 -6.25 -80.78 10.71
CA THR A 27 -6.80 -79.75 9.83
C THR A 27 -8.07 -79.14 10.40
N ILE A 28 -8.99 -79.94 10.94
CA ILE A 28 -10.20 -79.45 11.62
C ILE A 28 -9.83 -78.63 12.85
N PHE A 29 -8.86 -79.08 13.65
CA PHE A 29 -8.35 -78.34 14.81
C PHE A 29 -7.75 -76.99 14.42
N CYS A 30 -6.91 -76.95 13.37
CA CYS A 30 -6.39 -75.70 12.82
C CYS A 30 -7.51 -74.80 12.28
N LEU A 31 -8.51 -75.35 11.58
CA LEU A 31 -9.66 -74.59 11.09
C LEU A 31 -10.53 -74.06 12.22
N THR A 32 -10.71 -74.80 13.32
CA THR A 32 -11.43 -74.32 14.50
C THR A 32 -10.66 -73.25 15.25
N ILE A 33 -9.33 -73.35 15.36
CA ILE A 33 -8.49 -72.31 15.95
C ILE A 33 -8.51 -71.05 15.08
N VAL A 34 -8.41 -71.20 13.76
CA VAL A 34 -8.50 -70.08 12.81
C VAL A 34 -9.90 -69.46 12.84
N GLY A 35 -10.96 -70.28 12.95
CA GLY A 35 -12.34 -69.82 13.06
C GLY A 35 -12.62 -69.07 14.37
N MET A 36 -12.18 -69.62 15.50
CA MET A 36 -12.26 -68.94 16.81
C MET A 36 -11.41 -67.66 16.84
N GLY A 37 -10.21 -67.69 16.27
CA GLY A 37 -9.35 -66.52 16.14
C GLY A 37 -9.97 -65.44 15.25
N SER A 38 -10.56 -65.82 14.13
CA SER A 38 -11.27 -64.89 13.23
C SER A 38 -12.50 -64.29 13.88
N TYR A 39 -13.26 -65.09 14.64
CA TYR A 39 -14.42 -64.61 15.40
C TYR A 39 -14.02 -63.63 16.51
N TYR A 40 -12.93 -63.91 17.24
CA TYR A 40 -12.42 -63.02 18.27
C TYR A 40 -11.92 -61.70 17.66
N VAL A 41 -11.17 -61.77 16.55
CA VAL A 41 -10.71 -60.59 15.81
C VAL A 41 -11.89 -59.78 15.25
N ASP A 42 -12.90 -60.43 14.68
CA ASP A 42 -14.10 -59.73 14.19
C ASP A 42 -14.82 -58.99 15.33
N LYS A 43 -14.99 -59.65 16.48
CA LYS A 43 -15.60 -59.04 17.67
C LYS A 43 -14.80 -57.83 18.20
N GLU A 44 -13.47 -57.91 18.23
CA GLU A 44 -12.60 -56.78 18.62
C GLU A 44 -12.62 -55.64 17.60
N LEU A 45 -12.89 -55.93 16.32
CA LEU A 45 -12.93 -54.93 15.27
C LEU A 45 -14.30 -54.26 15.08
N GLN A 46 -15.38 -54.85 15.61
CA GLN A 46 -16.75 -54.32 15.51
C GLN A 46 -16.88 -52.84 15.94
N PRO A 47 -16.33 -52.39 17.09
CA PRO A 47 -16.46 -50.99 17.50
C PRO A 47 -15.92 -49.98 16.48
N TYR A 48 -14.82 -50.33 15.79
CA TYR A 48 -14.23 -49.46 14.76
C TYR A 48 -15.04 -49.46 13.46
N ARG A 49 -15.73 -50.57 13.16
CA ARG A 49 -16.66 -50.65 12.04
C ARG A 49 -17.91 -49.80 12.30
N ASP A 50 -18.43 -49.84 13.52
CA ASP A 50 -19.58 -49.00 13.94
C ASP A 50 -19.23 -47.51 13.85
N ILE A 51 -18.07 -47.10 14.37
CA ILE A 51 -17.56 -45.72 14.21
C ILE A 51 -17.45 -45.35 12.72
N ALA A 52 -16.93 -46.25 11.87
CA ALA A 52 -16.82 -45.99 10.44
C ALA A 52 -18.19 -45.85 9.74
N GLN A 53 -19.29 -46.36 10.32
CA GLN A 53 -20.65 -46.20 9.80
C GLN A 53 -21.29 -44.85 10.15
N GLU A 54 -20.83 -44.18 11.20
CA GLU A 54 -21.36 -42.87 11.63
C GLU A 54 -21.04 -41.73 10.65
N TYR A 55 -19.95 -41.85 9.87
CA TYR A 55 -19.56 -40.82 8.90
C TYR A 55 -20.53 -40.73 7.73
N ASP A 56 -20.87 -39.51 7.32
CA ASP A 56 -21.69 -39.26 6.13
C ASP A 56 -20.81 -39.20 4.87
N LEU A 57 -20.96 -40.20 3.99
CA LEU A 57 -20.21 -40.28 2.73
C LEU A 57 -20.61 -39.20 1.72
N ALA A 58 -21.80 -38.58 1.86
CA ALA A 58 -22.25 -37.50 0.99
C ALA A 58 -21.36 -36.25 1.09
N LEU A 59 -20.53 -36.14 2.14
CA LEU A 59 -19.56 -35.06 2.32
C LEU A 59 -18.28 -35.26 1.49
N ILE A 60 -18.02 -36.47 0.96
CA ILE A 60 -16.83 -36.77 0.17
C ILE A 60 -16.74 -35.98 -1.14
N PRO A 61 -17.82 -35.76 -1.92
CA PRO A 61 -17.75 -34.87 -3.08
C PRO A 61 -17.74 -33.38 -2.72
N VAL A 62 -18.11 -33.01 -1.48
CA VAL A 62 -18.18 -31.61 -1.07
C VAL A 62 -16.77 -31.07 -0.79
N VAL A 63 -16.39 -30.06 -1.58
CA VAL A 63 -15.12 -29.36 -1.47
C VAL A 63 -15.45 -27.87 -1.29
N GLU A 64 -14.90 -27.26 -0.24
CA GLU A 64 -15.04 -25.81 0.00
C GLU A 64 -14.59 -25.04 -1.25
N GLN A 65 -15.48 -24.22 -1.82
CA GLN A 65 -15.14 -23.36 -2.94
C GLN A 65 -14.49 -22.07 -2.39
N PRO A 66 -13.38 -21.58 -2.96
CA PRO A 66 -12.81 -20.33 -2.49
C PRO A 66 -13.73 -19.15 -2.84
N SER A 67 -13.77 -18.17 -1.95
CA SER A 67 -14.34 -16.85 -2.25
C SER A 67 -13.30 -16.03 -3.01
N PHE A 68 -13.70 -15.38 -4.09
CA PHE A 68 -12.86 -14.52 -4.91
C PHE A 68 -12.94 -13.06 -4.46
N ILE A 69 -11.79 -12.40 -4.39
CA ILE A 69 -11.68 -10.94 -4.25
C ILE A 69 -11.29 -10.40 -5.62
N LEU A 70 -12.14 -9.55 -6.19
CA LEU A 70 -11.96 -8.94 -7.49
C LEU A 70 -11.76 -7.43 -7.35
N ASP A 71 -10.95 -6.86 -8.22
CA ASP A 71 -10.76 -5.43 -8.38
C ASP A 71 -11.99 -4.79 -9.06
N ARG A 72 -11.98 -3.45 -9.19
CA ARG A 72 -13.09 -2.70 -9.81
C ARG A 72 -13.35 -3.06 -11.28
N LYS A 73 -12.37 -3.66 -11.97
CA LYS A 73 -12.44 -4.10 -13.37
C LYS A 73 -12.66 -5.62 -13.50
N GLY A 74 -12.89 -6.33 -12.39
CA GLY A 74 -13.15 -7.78 -12.36
C GLY A 74 -11.89 -8.67 -12.40
N ARG A 75 -10.69 -8.10 -12.28
CA ARG A 75 -9.43 -8.86 -12.17
C ARG A 75 -9.28 -9.42 -10.76
N GLU A 76 -8.70 -10.60 -10.64
CA GLU A 76 -8.50 -11.23 -9.34
C GLU A 76 -7.42 -10.50 -8.51
N LEU A 77 -7.80 -10.02 -7.32
CA LEU A 77 -6.90 -9.47 -6.30
C LEU A 77 -6.41 -10.55 -5.32
N GLY A 78 -7.27 -11.54 -5.05
CA GLY A 78 -6.96 -12.61 -4.10
C GLY A 78 -8.15 -13.54 -3.87
N ARG A 79 -7.97 -14.49 -2.96
CA ARG A 79 -8.99 -15.48 -2.61
C ARG A 79 -9.03 -15.72 -1.09
N ILE A 80 -10.24 -15.88 -0.54
CA ILE A 80 -10.49 -16.28 0.85
C ILE A 80 -10.93 -17.74 0.85
N PHE A 81 -10.24 -18.59 1.61
CA PHE A 81 -10.53 -20.02 1.72
C PHE A 81 -10.04 -20.57 3.06
N VAL A 82 -10.77 -21.46 3.73
CA VAL A 82 -10.24 -22.18 4.91
C VAL A 82 -9.15 -23.16 4.47
N GLN A 83 -9.43 -23.94 3.43
CA GLN A 83 -8.45 -24.73 2.68
C GLN A 83 -8.57 -24.43 1.18
N ASN A 84 -7.46 -24.11 0.50
CA ASN A 84 -7.50 -23.72 -0.92
C ASN A 84 -7.81 -24.95 -1.78
N ARG A 85 -9.08 -25.32 -1.96
CA ARG A 85 -9.47 -26.49 -2.75
C ARG A 85 -10.30 -26.03 -3.95
N HIS A 86 -9.92 -26.47 -5.14
CA HIS A 86 -10.72 -26.29 -6.36
C HIS A 86 -11.09 -27.67 -6.86
N ASN A 87 -12.38 -27.92 -7.04
CA ASN A 87 -12.81 -29.16 -7.69
C ASN A 87 -12.45 -29.08 -9.17
N ILE A 88 -11.60 -29.99 -9.64
CA ILE A 88 -11.37 -30.21 -11.05
C ILE A 88 -11.72 -31.65 -11.41
N PRO A 89 -12.31 -31.89 -12.58
CA PRO A 89 -12.49 -33.25 -13.06
C PRO A 89 -11.14 -33.90 -13.30
N LEU A 90 -11.03 -35.22 -13.08
CA LEU A 90 -9.79 -35.97 -13.29
C LEU A 90 -9.26 -35.84 -14.74
N GLU A 91 -10.15 -35.58 -15.68
CA GLU A 91 -9.87 -35.40 -17.11
C GLU A 91 -9.00 -34.17 -17.41
N GLU A 92 -9.08 -33.14 -16.56
CA GLU A 92 -8.22 -31.95 -16.62
C GLU A 92 -6.85 -32.15 -15.94
N VAL A 93 -6.64 -33.30 -15.30
CA VAL A 93 -5.35 -33.69 -14.71
C VAL A 93 -4.52 -34.47 -15.72
N PRO A 94 -3.25 -34.11 -15.97
CA PRO A 94 -2.39 -34.87 -16.86
C PRO A 94 -2.30 -36.34 -16.43
N PRO A 95 -2.42 -37.31 -17.35
CA PRO A 95 -2.27 -38.73 -17.02
C PRO A 95 -0.94 -39.05 -16.32
N VAL A 96 0.11 -38.31 -16.67
CA VAL A 96 1.44 -38.45 -16.07
C VAL A 96 1.44 -38.08 -14.58
N PHE A 97 0.57 -37.16 -14.15
CA PHE A 97 0.41 -36.78 -12.74
C PHE A 97 -0.23 -37.92 -11.96
N VAL A 98 -1.31 -38.50 -12.47
CA VAL A 98 -1.98 -39.65 -11.85
C VAL A 98 -1.00 -40.82 -11.74
N ASN A 99 -0.26 -41.12 -12.81
CA ASN A 99 0.78 -42.13 -12.81
C ASN A 99 1.86 -41.87 -11.74
N ALA A 100 2.31 -40.63 -11.59
CA ALA A 100 3.28 -40.25 -10.56
C ALA A 100 2.74 -40.52 -9.15
N VAL A 101 1.48 -40.18 -8.87
CA VAL A 101 0.82 -40.46 -7.58
C VAL A 101 0.74 -41.96 -7.33
N LEU A 102 0.31 -42.75 -8.31
CA LEU A 102 0.20 -44.20 -8.18
C LEU A 102 1.56 -44.88 -7.97
N ALA A 103 2.60 -44.45 -8.69
CA ALA A 103 3.96 -44.98 -8.53
C ALA A 103 4.53 -44.73 -7.12
N GLN A 104 4.16 -43.60 -6.52
CA GLN A 104 4.68 -43.13 -5.24
C GLN A 104 3.87 -43.65 -4.03
N GLU A 105 2.54 -43.56 -4.10
CA GLU A 105 1.64 -43.79 -2.97
C GLU A 105 0.95 -45.17 -3.02
N ASP A 106 0.48 -45.62 -4.18
CA ASP A 106 -0.37 -46.82 -4.29
C ASP A 106 -0.23 -47.53 -5.65
N GLN A 107 0.75 -48.42 -5.74
CA GLN A 107 1.10 -49.10 -7.00
C GLN A 107 0.03 -50.10 -7.47
N ARG A 108 -0.75 -50.63 -6.53
CA ARG A 108 -1.75 -51.68 -6.76
C ARG A 108 -3.16 -51.14 -6.62
N PHE A 109 -3.33 -49.84 -6.77
CA PHE A 109 -4.58 -49.12 -6.60
C PHE A 109 -5.76 -49.76 -7.35
N TYR A 110 -5.53 -50.20 -8.59
CA TYR A 110 -6.56 -50.85 -9.41
C TYR A 110 -6.79 -52.33 -9.06
N ASP A 111 -5.88 -52.98 -8.32
CA ASP A 111 -5.99 -54.39 -7.96
C ASP A 111 -6.87 -54.61 -6.74
N HIS A 112 -6.75 -53.77 -5.71
CA HIS A 112 -7.42 -53.95 -4.43
C HIS A 112 -8.78 -53.22 -4.34
N ALA A 113 -9.58 -53.57 -3.32
CA ALA A 113 -10.84 -52.92 -2.98
C ALA A 113 -10.67 -52.14 -1.66
N GLY A 114 -10.26 -50.88 -1.72
CA GLY A 114 -10.05 -50.00 -0.58
C GLY A 114 -8.74 -50.23 0.16
N VAL A 115 -8.45 -51.47 0.55
CA VAL A 115 -7.27 -51.86 1.35
C VAL A 115 -6.44 -52.90 0.60
N ASP A 116 -5.13 -52.67 0.45
CA ASP A 116 -4.21 -53.67 -0.12
C ASP A 116 -3.75 -54.66 0.96
N TRP A 117 -4.49 -55.75 1.14
CA TRP A 117 -4.13 -56.82 2.08
C TRP A 117 -2.79 -57.49 1.80
N VAL A 118 -2.37 -57.58 0.52
CA VAL A 118 -1.07 -58.14 0.16
C VAL A 118 0.04 -57.15 0.51
N GLY A 119 -0.19 -55.86 0.28
CA GLY A 119 0.68 -54.76 0.68
C GLY A 119 0.85 -54.67 2.20
N VAL A 120 -0.25 -54.81 2.95
CA VAL A 120 -0.25 -54.89 4.42
C VAL A 120 0.57 -56.08 4.91
N GLY A 121 0.36 -57.28 4.35
CA GLY A 121 1.11 -58.48 4.69
C GLY A 121 2.62 -58.34 4.38
N ARG A 122 2.95 -57.76 3.22
CA ARG A 122 4.34 -57.47 2.81
C ARG A 122 5.00 -56.48 3.77
N ALA A 123 4.32 -55.38 4.12
CA ALA A 123 4.83 -54.38 5.04
C ALA A 123 5.02 -54.95 6.45
N ALA A 124 4.10 -55.79 6.95
CA ALA A 124 4.23 -56.48 8.23
C ALA A 124 5.48 -57.39 8.26
N TYR A 125 5.69 -58.19 7.22
CA TYR A 125 6.87 -59.06 7.09
C TYR A 125 8.19 -58.25 7.04
N LEU A 126 8.24 -57.18 6.25
CA LEU A 126 9.43 -56.34 6.11
C LEU A 126 9.75 -55.56 7.39
N ASN A 127 8.74 -55.06 8.09
CA ASN A 127 8.92 -54.37 9.38
C ASN A 127 9.38 -55.34 10.48
N TYR A 128 8.89 -56.59 10.48
CA TYR A 128 9.40 -57.64 11.37
C TYR A 128 10.87 -57.97 11.09
N LYS A 129 11.26 -58.08 9.82
CA LYS A 129 12.65 -58.39 9.42
C LYS A 129 13.64 -57.25 9.69
N SER A 130 13.21 -56.00 9.55
CA SER A 130 14.10 -54.82 9.66
C SER A 130 14.21 -54.24 11.08
N GLY A 131 13.38 -54.71 12.03
CA GLY A 131 13.38 -54.24 13.42
C GLY A 131 13.01 -52.75 13.59
N ARG A 132 12.62 -52.06 12.51
CA ARG A 132 12.21 -50.65 12.45
C ARG A 132 11.08 -50.52 11.45
N ARG A 133 10.19 -49.54 11.65
CA ARG A 133 9.13 -49.22 10.68
C ARG A 133 9.76 -48.58 9.44
N THR A 134 9.87 -49.33 8.35
CA THR A 134 10.53 -48.89 7.10
C THR A 134 9.54 -48.69 5.95
N GLN A 135 8.39 -49.38 5.96
CA GLN A 135 7.32 -49.21 4.96
C GLN A 135 5.94 -49.01 5.60
N GLY A 136 5.14 -48.13 4.98
CA GLY A 136 3.74 -47.89 5.31
C GLY A 136 2.79 -48.77 4.49
N ALA A 137 1.65 -49.12 5.08
CA ALA A 137 0.61 -49.97 4.46
C ALA A 137 -0.69 -49.20 4.15
N GLY A 138 -0.60 -47.89 3.85
CA GLY A 138 -1.79 -47.08 3.52
C GLY A 138 -2.04 -47.06 2.01
N THR A 139 -3.31 -47.12 1.60
CA THR A 139 -3.76 -46.99 0.20
C THR A 139 -4.26 -45.57 -0.08
N LEU A 140 -4.46 -45.24 -1.37
CA LEU A 140 -5.02 -43.95 -1.77
C LEU A 140 -6.40 -43.70 -1.12
N THR A 141 -7.25 -44.73 -1.11
CA THR A 141 -8.61 -44.67 -0.53
C THR A 141 -8.58 -44.46 0.99
N MET A 142 -7.64 -45.09 1.71
CA MET A 142 -7.44 -44.83 3.14
C MET A 142 -6.97 -43.39 3.41
N GLN A 143 -6.12 -42.84 2.55
CA GLN A 143 -5.69 -41.45 2.66
C GLN A 143 -6.82 -40.48 2.33
N LEU A 144 -7.68 -40.80 1.35
CA LEU A 144 -8.91 -40.05 1.07
C LEU A 144 -9.82 -40.01 2.30
N ALA A 145 -10.11 -41.18 2.90
CA ALA A 145 -10.88 -41.30 4.14
C ALA A 145 -10.31 -40.41 5.25
N ARG A 146 -9.00 -40.50 5.50
CA ARG A 146 -8.30 -39.68 6.50
C ARG A 146 -8.48 -38.18 6.28
N ASN A 147 -8.35 -37.73 5.03
CA ASN A 147 -8.38 -36.30 4.70
C ASN A 147 -9.81 -35.75 4.58
N ALA A 148 -10.78 -36.57 4.15
CA ALA A 148 -12.19 -36.19 4.00
C ALA A 148 -12.85 -35.88 5.34
N PHE A 149 -12.55 -36.69 6.35
CA PHE A 149 -13.18 -36.60 7.68
C PHE A 149 -12.23 -36.09 8.76
N ASN A 150 -11.06 -35.57 8.37
CA ASN A 150 -10.06 -35.02 9.29
C ASN A 150 -9.70 -35.96 10.48
N LEU A 151 -9.58 -37.26 10.18
CA LEU A 151 -9.40 -38.31 11.20
C LEU A 151 -8.13 -38.16 12.05
N LEU A 152 -7.18 -37.31 11.63
CA LEU A 152 -5.98 -37.01 12.41
C LEU A 152 -6.31 -36.18 13.65
N ASN A 153 -7.09 -35.12 13.50
CA ASN A 153 -7.48 -34.26 14.62
C ASN A 153 -8.48 -34.99 15.52
N GLU A 154 -9.45 -35.68 14.92
CA GLU A 154 -10.43 -36.45 15.70
C GLU A 154 -9.78 -37.57 16.52
N ALA A 155 -8.73 -38.22 15.99
CA ALA A 155 -7.95 -39.19 16.75
C ALA A 155 -7.23 -38.56 17.95
N GLU A 156 -6.74 -37.33 17.81
CA GLU A 156 -6.12 -36.59 18.92
C GLU A 156 -7.15 -36.22 19.99
N ASP A 157 -8.31 -35.70 19.58
CA ASP A 157 -9.42 -35.31 20.46
C ASP A 157 -10.02 -36.51 21.21
N LYS A 158 -10.20 -37.64 20.51
CA LYS A 158 -10.78 -38.89 21.06
C LYS A 158 -9.73 -39.82 21.68
N GLY A 159 -8.44 -39.44 21.67
CA GLY A 159 -7.35 -40.23 22.24
C GLY A 159 -7.06 -41.56 21.53
N TRP A 160 -7.43 -41.69 20.25
CA TRP A 160 -7.15 -42.89 19.46
C TRP A 160 -5.66 -43.05 19.17
N SER A 161 -5.15 -44.25 19.39
CA SER A 161 -3.83 -44.65 18.93
C SER A 161 -3.74 -44.63 17.41
N GLY A 162 -2.52 -44.49 16.89
CA GLY A 162 -2.27 -44.52 15.44
C GLY A 162 -2.62 -45.86 14.76
N TYR A 163 -2.87 -46.93 15.52
CA TYR A 163 -3.37 -48.20 14.99
C TYR A 163 -4.91 -48.18 14.88
N GLU A 164 -5.60 -47.70 15.91
CA GLU A 164 -7.08 -47.58 15.93
C GLU A 164 -7.58 -46.68 14.81
N ARG A 165 -6.99 -45.48 14.68
CA ARG A 165 -7.28 -44.58 13.55
C ARG A 165 -7.11 -45.27 12.21
N LYS A 166 -6.08 -46.11 12.07
CA LYS A 166 -5.75 -46.78 10.80
C LYS A 166 -6.69 -47.93 10.47
N ILE A 167 -7.28 -48.56 11.49
CA ILE A 167 -8.37 -49.53 11.34
C ILE A 167 -9.64 -48.81 10.88
N ILE A 168 -9.96 -47.65 11.47
CA ILE A 168 -11.09 -46.80 11.05
C ILE A 168 -10.90 -46.33 9.60
N GLU A 169 -9.71 -45.82 9.24
CA GLU A 169 -9.34 -45.46 7.86
C GLU A 169 -9.58 -46.63 6.87
N ALA A 170 -9.25 -47.86 7.28
CA ALA A 170 -9.41 -49.05 6.45
C ALA A 170 -10.89 -49.44 6.25
N PHE A 171 -11.69 -49.42 7.31
CA PHE A 171 -13.14 -49.69 7.20
C PHE A 171 -13.85 -48.60 6.40
N LEU A 172 -13.49 -47.33 6.61
CA LEU A 172 -14.04 -46.23 5.85
C LEU A 172 -13.64 -46.31 4.38
N ALA A 173 -12.40 -46.70 4.07
CA ALA A 173 -11.97 -46.94 2.70
C ALA A 173 -12.78 -48.04 2.00
N LEU A 174 -13.06 -49.15 2.70
CA LEU A 174 -13.93 -50.22 2.17
C LEU A 174 -15.34 -49.70 1.90
N ARG A 175 -15.90 -48.96 2.85
CA ARG A 175 -17.24 -48.38 2.76
C ARG A 175 -17.37 -47.37 1.61
N ILE A 176 -16.33 -46.55 1.39
CA ILE A 176 -16.28 -45.59 0.27
C ILE A 176 -16.31 -46.31 -1.07
N GLU A 177 -15.49 -47.35 -1.27
CA GLU A 177 -15.49 -48.07 -2.55
C GLU A 177 -16.79 -48.85 -2.78
N GLU A 178 -17.37 -49.42 -1.72
CA GLU A 178 -18.66 -50.11 -1.77
C GLU A 178 -19.81 -49.16 -2.15
N ASP A 179 -19.89 -48.00 -1.50
CA ASP A 179 -20.90 -46.97 -1.79
C ASP A 179 -20.82 -46.46 -3.23
N LEU A 180 -19.61 -46.13 -3.71
CA LEU A 180 -19.41 -45.71 -5.11
C LEU A 180 -19.76 -46.83 -6.11
N HIS A 181 -19.49 -48.08 -5.75
CA HIS A 181 -19.91 -49.22 -6.57
C HIS A 181 -21.42 -49.33 -6.69
N LEU A 182 -22.17 -49.09 -5.60
CA LEU A 182 -23.63 -49.10 -5.59
C LEU A 182 -24.20 -47.94 -6.41
N GLN A 183 -23.65 -46.73 -6.25
CA GLN A 183 -24.09 -45.54 -6.99
C GLN A 183 -23.93 -45.69 -8.51
N LEU A 184 -22.83 -46.31 -8.95
CA LEU A 184 -22.50 -46.48 -10.37
C LEU A 184 -23.03 -47.78 -10.99
N GLU A 185 -23.73 -48.62 -10.23
CA GLU A 185 -24.21 -49.92 -10.73
C GLU A 185 -25.21 -49.78 -11.89
N GLY A 186 -26.07 -48.76 -11.85
CA GLY A 186 -27.05 -48.50 -12.91
C GLY A 186 -26.42 -48.04 -14.23
N GLU A 187 -25.37 -47.21 -14.17
CA GLU A 187 -24.70 -46.65 -15.35
C GLU A 187 -23.63 -47.61 -15.92
N PHE A 188 -22.96 -48.37 -15.06
CA PHE A 188 -21.92 -49.33 -15.43
C PHE A 188 -22.25 -50.75 -14.93
N PRO A 189 -23.06 -51.54 -15.67
CA PRO A 189 -23.41 -52.91 -15.29
C PRO A 189 -22.23 -53.87 -15.28
N ASP A 190 -21.21 -53.61 -16.12
CA ASP A 190 -19.99 -54.42 -16.17
C ASP A 190 -19.07 -54.11 -14.99
N PHE A 191 -18.76 -55.13 -14.19
CA PHE A 191 -17.99 -54.98 -12.96
C PHE A 191 -16.58 -54.40 -13.19
N LEU A 192 -15.88 -54.79 -14.27
CA LEU A 192 -14.52 -54.32 -14.53
C LEU A 192 -14.52 -52.84 -14.95
N LYS A 193 -15.46 -52.43 -15.81
CA LYS A 193 -15.66 -51.03 -16.18
C LYS A 193 -16.07 -50.19 -14.97
N ARG A 194 -17.00 -50.69 -14.16
CA ARG A 194 -17.45 -50.05 -12.92
C ARG A 194 -16.30 -49.87 -11.94
N LYS A 195 -15.49 -50.91 -11.70
CA LYS A 195 -14.31 -50.84 -10.83
C LYS A 195 -13.33 -49.78 -11.31
N LYS A 196 -13.07 -49.70 -12.61
CA LYS A 196 -12.21 -48.65 -13.17
C LYS A 196 -12.78 -47.25 -12.90
N LYS A 197 -14.07 -47.03 -13.14
CA LYS A 197 -14.73 -45.73 -12.90
C LYS A 197 -14.76 -45.33 -11.42
N VAL A 198 -15.05 -46.27 -10.51
CA VAL A 198 -14.94 -46.04 -9.06
C VAL A 198 -13.53 -45.60 -8.68
N LYS A 199 -12.49 -46.23 -9.24
CA LYS A 199 -11.09 -45.85 -8.97
C LYS A 199 -10.74 -44.47 -9.51
N GLU A 200 -11.22 -44.11 -10.69
CA GLU A 200 -11.07 -42.76 -11.25
C GLU A 200 -11.75 -41.72 -10.33
N GLN A 201 -12.96 -41.98 -9.86
CA GLN A 201 -13.68 -41.05 -8.97
C GLN A 201 -13.01 -40.91 -7.59
N ILE A 202 -12.47 -41.99 -7.04
CA ILE A 202 -11.64 -41.94 -5.81
C ILE A 202 -10.37 -41.11 -6.04
N ALA A 203 -9.71 -41.28 -7.19
CA ALA A 203 -8.53 -40.49 -7.54
C ALA A 203 -8.88 -39.00 -7.67
N GLU A 204 -10.01 -38.65 -8.28
CA GLU A 204 -10.50 -37.28 -8.38
C GLU A 204 -10.72 -36.67 -6.98
N TYR A 205 -11.52 -37.32 -6.14
CA TYR A 205 -11.79 -36.85 -4.77
C TYR A 205 -10.52 -36.73 -3.92
N TYR A 206 -9.56 -37.65 -4.12
CA TYR A 206 -8.27 -37.59 -3.45
C TYR A 206 -7.45 -36.39 -3.93
N LEU A 207 -7.29 -36.23 -5.24
CA LEU A 207 -6.47 -35.20 -5.86
C LEU A 207 -7.00 -33.80 -5.62
N ASN A 208 -8.30 -33.62 -5.40
CA ASN A 208 -8.89 -32.33 -5.06
C ASN A 208 -8.78 -31.97 -3.57
N ARG A 209 -8.37 -32.92 -2.72
CA ARG A 209 -8.42 -32.76 -1.25
C ARG A 209 -7.07 -32.85 -0.57
N VAL A 210 -6.14 -33.63 -1.11
CA VAL A 210 -4.88 -33.95 -0.43
C VAL A 210 -4.01 -32.71 -0.20
N PRO A 211 -3.40 -32.53 0.99
CA PRO A 211 -2.47 -31.43 1.23
C PRO A 211 -1.15 -31.61 0.46
N PHE A 212 -0.83 -30.65 -0.42
CA PHE A 212 0.46 -30.57 -1.11
C PHE A 212 1.44 -29.59 -0.43
N GLY A 213 1.02 -28.95 0.66
CA GLY A 213 1.88 -28.08 1.48
C GLY A 213 1.75 -26.61 1.09
N ALA A 214 2.39 -25.72 1.87
CA ALA A 214 2.31 -24.27 1.69
C ALA A 214 0.87 -23.67 1.71
N GLY A 215 -0.10 -24.39 2.28
CA GLY A 215 -1.51 -24.01 2.24
C GLY A 215 -2.26 -24.44 0.97
N PHE A 216 -1.62 -25.18 0.06
CA PHE A 216 -2.24 -25.72 -1.13
C PHE A 216 -2.86 -27.09 -0.85
N TYR A 217 -4.17 -27.19 -1.04
CA TYR A 217 -4.94 -28.43 -0.90
C TYR A 217 -5.51 -28.80 -2.26
N GLY A 218 -5.18 -29.98 -2.73
CA GLY A 218 -5.55 -30.42 -4.05
C GLY A 218 -4.67 -29.90 -5.19
N VAL A 219 -4.75 -30.59 -6.33
CA VAL A 219 -3.77 -30.54 -7.41
C VAL A 219 -3.76 -29.20 -8.14
N ARG A 220 -4.93 -28.60 -8.41
CA ARG A 220 -5.00 -27.27 -9.07
C ARG A 220 -4.38 -26.18 -8.24
N SER A 221 -4.69 -26.14 -6.94
CA SER A 221 -4.11 -25.19 -6.01
C SER A 221 -2.59 -25.34 -5.92
N ALA A 222 -2.08 -26.58 -5.95
CA ALA A 222 -0.65 -26.85 -5.98
C ALA A 222 -0.01 -26.45 -7.32
N ALA A 223 -0.67 -26.69 -8.46
CA ALA A 223 -0.17 -26.33 -9.79
C ALA A 223 -0.02 -24.81 -9.95
N LEU A 224 -1.08 -24.06 -9.66
CA LEU A 224 -1.09 -22.60 -9.69
C LEU A 224 -0.13 -22.03 -8.63
N GLY A 225 -0.15 -22.63 -7.43
CA GLY A 225 0.63 -22.19 -6.29
C GLY A 225 2.13 -22.44 -6.40
N TYR A 226 2.56 -23.55 -7.01
CA TYR A 226 3.98 -23.87 -7.15
C TYR A 226 4.56 -23.47 -8.50
N PHE A 227 3.79 -23.52 -9.58
CA PHE A 227 4.29 -23.31 -10.95
C PHE A 227 3.50 -22.26 -11.74
N GLY A 228 2.38 -21.74 -11.22
CA GLY A 228 1.59 -20.71 -11.91
C GLY A 228 0.88 -21.23 -13.17
N LYS A 229 0.67 -22.55 -13.27
CA LYS A 229 0.07 -23.24 -14.41
C LYS A 229 -1.22 -23.92 -14.01
N GLU A 230 -2.15 -24.06 -14.96
CA GLU A 230 -3.28 -24.98 -14.79
C GLU A 230 -2.77 -26.44 -14.82
N PRO A 231 -3.46 -27.38 -14.15
CA PRO A 231 -3.04 -28.78 -14.11
C PRO A 231 -2.72 -29.38 -15.47
N VAL A 232 -3.58 -29.12 -16.46
CA VAL A 232 -3.43 -29.63 -17.84
C VAL A 232 -2.12 -29.18 -18.51
N ASP A 233 -1.58 -28.04 -18.11
CA ASP A 233 -0.37 -27.44 -18.66
C ASP A 233 0.91 -27.88 -17.92
N LEU A 234 0.80 -28.74 -16.89
CA LEU A 234 1.95 -29.23 -16.14
C LEU A 234 2.78 -30.22 -16.95
N GLU A 235 4.10 -30.04 -16.91
CA GLU A 235 5.04 -31.00 -17.45
C GLU A 235 5.33 -32.15 -16.47
N ALA A 236 5.80 -33.29 -16.98
CA ALA A 236 6.04 -34.49 -16.17
C ALA A 236 6.97 -34.28 -14.97
N HIS A 237 8.00 -33.43 -15.10
CA HIS A 237 8.90 -33.11 -14.01
C HIS A 237 8.25 -32.23 -12.94
N GLU A 238 7.35 -31.31 -13.33
CA GLU A 238 6.56 -30.47 -12.43
C GLU A 238 5.52 -31.32 -11.69
N CYS A 239 4.83 -32.24 -12.39
CA CYS A 239 3.94 -33.22 -11.78
C CYS A 239 4.67 -34.03 -10.70
N ALA A 240 5.83 -34.61 -11.03
CA ALA A 240 6.63 -35.37 -10.08
C ALA A 240 7.12 -34.51 -8.90
N SER A 241 7.40 -33.21 -9.12
CA SER A 241 7.73 -32.25 -8.06
C SER A 241 6.57 -31.98 -7.11
N ILE A 242 5.34 -31.85 -7.61
CA ILE A 242 4.13 -31.69 -6.77
C ILE A 242 3.85 -32.98 -6.00
N VAL A 243 3.89 -34.14 -6.67
CA VAL A 243 3.65 -35.45 -6.05
C VAL A 243 4.68 -35.75 -4.96
N ALA A 244 5.93 -35.34 -5.15
CA ALA A 244 6.96 -35.48 -4.13
C ALA A 244 6.57 -34.82 -2.80
N CYS A 245 5.74 -33.77 -2.81
CA CYS A 245 5.26 -33.12 -1.60
C CYS A 245 4.36 -34.01 -0.74
N LEU A 246 3.64 -34.98 -1.29
CA LEU A 246 2.64 -35.78 -0.56
C LEU A 246 3.21 -36.49 0.67
N LYS A 247 4.43 -37.02 0.57
CA LYS A 247 5.09 -37.75 1.65
C LYS A 247 5.39 -36.85 2.86
N ASN A 248 5.76 -35.59 2.63
CA ASN A 248 5.99 -34.60 3.67
C ASN A 248 5.81 -33.18 3.13
N PRO A 249 4.56 -32.66 3.13
CA PRO A 249 4.22 -31.43 2.41
C PRO A 249 4.98 -30.18 2.89
N SER A 250 5.36 -30.13 4.16
CA SER A 250 6.10 -28.98 4.73
C SER A 250 7.59 -29.02 4.40
N LYS A 251 8.23 -30.20 4.44
CA LYS A 251 9.68 -30.34 4.21
C LYS A 251 10.07 -30.46 2.73
N MET A 252 9.14 -30.85 1.87
CA MET A 252 9.38 -31.07 0.44
C MET A 252 8.80 -29.95 -0.42
N ASN A 253 8.48 -28.79 0.18
CA ASN A 253 7.95 -27.62 -0.50
C ASN A 253 8.99 -27.01 -1.47
N PRO A 254 8.71 -26.95 -2.80
CA PRO A 254 9.65 -26.42 -3.79
C PRO A 254 9.92 -24.91 -3.65
N LEU A 255 9.01 -24.14 -3.05
CA LEU A 255 9.18 -22.69 -2.84
C LEU A 255 10.17 -22.38 -1.70
N LYS A 256 10.26 -23.26 -0.70
CA LYS A 256 11.12 -23.06 0.48
C LYS A 256 12.39 -23.91 0.45
N PHE A 257 12.30 -25.12 -0.10
CA PHE A 257 13.37 -26.12 -0.09
C PHE A 257 13.52 -26.78 -1.48
N PRO A 258 13.94 -26.01 -2.52
CA PRO A 258 13.98 -26.50 -3.90
C PRO A 258 14.90 -27.72 -4.07
N GLU A 259 16.06 -27.76 -3.42
CA GLU A 259 16.99 -28.89 -3.49
C GLU A 259 16.44 -30.17 -2.83
N VAL A 260 15.68 -30.02 -1.75
CA VAL A 260 15.02 -31.16 -1.10
C VAL A 260 13.88 -31.67 -1.97
N ASN A 261 13.08 -30.77 -2.54
CA ASN A 261 12.03 -31.15 -3.49
C ASN A 261 12.64 -31.89 -4.68
N ARG A 262 13.71 -31.36 -5.29
CA ARG A 262 14.41 -31.97 -6.43
C ARG A 262 14.79 -33.43 -6.17
N ARG A 263 15.45 -33.73 -5.06
CA ARG A 263 15.86 -35.12 -4.72
C ARG A 263 14.66 -36.07 -4.61
N ASN A 264 13.53 -35.59 -4.11
CA ASN A 264 12.31 -36.39 -3.96
C ASN A 264 11.54 -36.49 -5.29
N ARG A 265 11.51 -35.44 -6.12
CA ARG A 265 11.02 -35.48 -7.50
C ARG A 265 11.78 -36.52 -8.32
N ASP A 266 13.10 -36.55 -8.21
CA ASP A 266 13.93 -37.54 -8.90
C ASP A 266 13.63 -38.96 -8.42
N HIS A 267 13.29 -39.14 -7.15
CA HIS A 267 12.85 -40.42 -6.62
C HIS A 267 11.51 -40.85 -7.24
N VAL A 268 10.52 -39.96 -7.32
CA VAL A 268 9.23 -40.23 -7.98
C VAL A 268 9.46 -40.64 -9.44
N LEU A 269 10.28 -39.91 -10.19
CA LEU A 269 10.61 -40.25 -11.58
C LEU A 269 11.26 -41.63 -11.73
N ARG A 270 12.20 -41.99 -10.84
CA ARG A 270 12.79 -43.35 -10.84
C ARG A 270 11.75 -44.44 -10.58
N ARG A 271 10.78 -44.17 -9.68
CA ARG A 271 9.69 -45.09 -9.38
C ARG A 271 8.76 -45.25 -10.57
N MET A 272 8.41 -44.16 -11.25
CA MET A 272 7.61 -44.21 -12.49
C MET A 272 8.29 -45.05 -13.58
N ALA A 273 9.61 -44.93 -13.74
CA ALA A 273 10.36 -45.75 -14.70
C ALA A 273 10.37 -47.24 -14.33
N GLN A 274 10.55 -47.56 -13.03
CA GLN A 274 10.51 -48.95 -12.54
C GLN A 274 9.16 -49.64 -12.79
N GLU A 275 8.08 -48.88 -12.73
CA GLU A 275 6.72 -49.37 -13.01
C GLU A 275 6.35 -49.29 -14.50
N GLY A 276 7.28 -48.92 -15.38
CA GLY A 276 7.07 -48.85 -16.83
C GLY A 276 6.18 -47.70 -17.29
N MET A 277 5.94 -46.68 -16.45
CA MET A 277 5.09 -45.53 -16.77
C MET A 277 5.82 -44.47 -17.60
N ILE A 278 7.15 -44.45 -17.54
CA ILE A 278 8.05 -43.64 -18.39
C ILE A 278 9.25 -44.48 -18.82
N THR A 279 9.92 -44.11 -19.91
CA THR A 279 11.15 -44.80 -20.34
C THR A 279 12.34 -44.38 -19.48
N ASP A 280 13.39 -45.21 -19.43
CA ASP A 280 14.65 -44.85 -18.75
C ASP A 280 15.31 -43.60 -19.36
N ALA A 281 15.17 -43.40 -20.67
CA ALA A 281 15.65 -42.21 -21.35
C ALA A 281 14.89 -40.94 -20.92
N ASP A 282 13.55 -41.03 -20.80
CA ASP A 282 12.73 -39.93 -20.31
C ASP A 282 13.04 -39.62 -18.85
N ARG A 283 13.21 -40.64 -18.01
CA ARG A 283 13.63 -40.49 -16.61
C ARG A 283 14.92 -39.67 -16.51
N ASP A 284 15.95 -40.04 -17.26
CA ASP A 284 17.25 -39.37 -17.19
C ASP A 284 17.18 -37.92 -17.71
N ARG A 285 16.41 -37.68 -18.77
CA ARG A 285 16.11 -36.33 -19.27
C ARG A 285 15.37 -35.48 -18.22
N LEU A 286 14.33 -36.02 -17.61
CA LEU A 286 13.48 -35.29 -16.65
C LEU A 286 14.22 -35.02 -15.33
N ILE A 287 15.11 -35.90 -14.88
CA ILE A 287 15.96 -35.68 -13.68
C ILE A 287 16.96 -34.54 -13.90
N ALA A 288 17.42 -34.33 -15.15
CA ALA A 288 18.36 -33.26 -15.46
C ALA A 288 17.75 -31.85 -15.38
N LEU A 289 16.41 -31.72 -15.49
CA LEU A 289 15.72 -30.42 -15.45
C LEU A 289 15.75 -29.80 -14.05
N PRO A 290 15.93 -28.47 -13.92
CA PRO A 290 15.86 -27.78 -12.63
C PRO A 290 14.42 -27.72 -12.09
N VAL A 291 14.25 -27.52 -10.78
CA VAL A 291 12.94 -27.17 -10.19
C VAL A 291 12.84 -25.65 -10.21
N THR A 292 11.99 -25.09 -11.06
CA THR A 292 11.78 -23.65 -11.22
C THR A 292 10.39 -23.26 -10.75
N PRO A 293 10.20 -22.94 -9.46
CA PRO A 293 8.90 -22.56 -8.95
C PRO A 293 8.49 -21.17 -9.44
N ASN A 294 7.19 -20.89 -9.43
CA ASN A 294 6.60 -19.59 -9.73
C ASN A 294 7.18 -18.52 -8.80
N PRO A 295 7.75 -17.41 -9.33
CA PRO A 295 8.26 -16.32 -8.51
C PRO A 295 7.16 -15.61 -7.70
N ASN A 296 5.91 -15.62 -8.18
CA ASN A 296 4.77 -14.92 -7.57
C ASN A 296 3.58 -15.87 -7.30
N PRO A 297 3.67 -16.76 -6.29
CA PRO A 297 2.60 -17.69 -5.99
C PRO A 297 1.44 -16.96 -5.28
N ILE A 298 0.21 -17.18 -5.77
CA ILE A 298 -1.04 -16.72 -5.13
C ILE A 298 -1.17 -17.43 -3.77
N ARG A 299 -1.10 -16.69 -2.66
CA ARG A 299 -1.22 -17.23 -1.29
C ARG A 299 -2.15 -16.37 -0.44
N ARG A 300 -2.82 -16.99 0.55
CA ARG A 300 -3.61 -16.32 1.59
C ARG A 300 -2.71 -15.44 2.47
N GLY A 301 -3.20 -14.27 2.90
CA GLY A 301 -2.56 -13.42 3.91
C GLY A 301 -1.19 -12.86 3.52
N LYS A 302 -1.11 -12.17 2.38
CA LYS A 302 0.15 -11.65 1.81
C LYS A 302 0.24 -10.12 1.70
N SER A 303 -0.86 -9.38 1.87
CA SER A 303 -0.82 -7.92 1.80
C SER A 303 -1.75 -7.32 2.85
N HIS A 304 -1.40 -6.12 3.30
CA HIS A 304 -2.22 -5.30 4.18
C HIS A 304 -3.63 -5.12 3.60
N LEU A 305 -3.70 -4.83 2.29
CA LEU A 305 -4.97 -4.68 1.57
C LEU A 305 -5.84 -5.95 1.59
N TYR A 306 -5.25 -7.13 1.41
CA TYR A 306 -6.01 -8.38 1.48
C TYR A 306 -6.64 -8.58 2.86
N GLU A 307 -5.87 -8.40 3.95
CA GLU A 307 -6.39 -8.55 5.31
C GLU A 307 -7.48 -7.52 5.62
N LEU A 308 -7.31 -6.28 5.14
CA LEU A 308 -8.30 -5.23 5.28
C LEU A 308 -9.61 -5.59 4.57
N ILE A 309 -9.55 -6.04 3.31
CA ILE A 309 -10.74 -6.47 2.55
C ILE A 309 -11.39 -7.69 3.21
N ALA A 310 -10.61 -8.68 3.64
CA ALA A 310 -11.12 -9.87 4.30
C ALA A 310 -11.83 -9.51 5.63
N LYS A 311 -11.24 -8.61 6.43
CA LYS A 311 -11.85 -8.08 7.65
C LYS A 311 -13.16 -7.35 7.37
N GLN A 312 -13.20 -6.48 6.36
CA GLN A 312 -14.43 -5.76 5.99
C GLN A 312 -15.50 -6.71 5.43
N ALA A 313 -15.13 -7.68 4.60
CA ALA A 313 -16.06 -8.68 4.09
C ALA A 313 -16.67 -9.50 5.24
N ASN A 314 -15.84 -9.95 6.19
CA ASN A 314 -16.30 -10.63 7.41
C ASN A 314 -17.31 -9.80 8.20
N GLN A 315 -17.10 -8.49 8.34
CA GLN A 315 -18.03 -7.61 9.04
C GLN A 315 -19.37 -7.44 8.31
N LEU A 316 -19.38 -7.55 6.98
CA LEU A 316 -20.58 -7.35 6.15
C LEU A 316 -21.43 -8.61 6.00
N VAL A 317 -20.83 -9.80 5.88
CA VAL A 317 -21.57 -11.07 5.65
C VAL A 317 -21.53 -12.06 6.81
N GLY A 318 -20.65 -11.86 7.80
CA GLY A 318 -20.42 -12.78 8.91
C GLY A 318 -19.32 -13.81 8.63
N GLU A 319 -18.58 -14.17 9.69
CA GLU A 319 -17.39 -15.03 9.62
C GLU A 319 -17.71 -16.48 9.20
N GLU A 320 -18.78 -17.06 9.74
CA GLU A 320 -19.20 -18.43 9.43
C GLU A 320 -19.61 -18.56 7.96
N ALA A 321 -20.40 -17.60 7.46
CA ALA A 321 -20.83 -17.53 6.08
C ALA A 321 -19.64 -17.38 5.12
N LEU A 322 -18.72 -16.44 5.39
CA LEU A 322 -17.57 -16.23 4.51
C LEU A 322 -16.59 -17.41 4.51
N SER A 323 -16.49 -18.14 5.62
CA SER A 323 -15.64 -19.32 5.77
C SER A 323 -16.13 -20.53 4.97
N GLN A 324 -17.45 -20.65 4.75
CA GLN A 324 -18.03 -21.68 3.87
C GLN A 324 -17.62 -21.49 2.40
N GLY A 325 -17.21 -20.27 2.04
CA GLY A 325 -16.63 -19.97 0.75
C GLY A 325 -17.66 -19.74 -0.37
N GLY A 326 -17.19 -19.65 -1.62
CA GLY A 326 -18.03 -19.45 -2.81
C GLY A 326 -18.50 -18.02 -3.06
N TYR A 327 -17.98 -17.01 -2.34
CA TYR A 327 -18.38 -15.62 -2.55
C TYR A 327 -17.60 -14.93 -3.66
N ILE A 328 -18.22 -13.95 -4.33
CA ILE A 328 -17.55 -13.00 -5.21
C ILE A 328 -17.59 -11.62 -4.55
N ILE A 329 -16.45 -11.17 -4.06
CA ILE A 329 -16.25 -9.87 -3.42
C ILE A 329 -15.66 -8.92 -4.46
N ARG A 330 -16.46 -7.95 -4.94
CA ARG A 330 -15.96 -6.87 -5.82
C ARG A 330 -15.56 -5.67 -4.99
N THR A 331 -14.37 -5.17 -5.25
CA THR A 331 -13.76 -4.05 -4.54
C THR A 331 -13.71 -2.79 -5.41
N THR A 332 -13.41 -1.66 -4.79
CA THR A 332 -13.20 -0.36 -5.46
C THR A 332 -11.77 -0.18 -5.98
N ILE A 333 -10.86 -1.04 -5.55
CA ILE A 333 -9.43 -0.99 -5.86
C ILE A 333 -9.21 -1.19 -7.37
N ASP A 334 -8.32 -0.40 -7.97
CA ASP A 334 -7.81 -0.69 -9.30
C ASP A 334 -6.45 -1.38 -9.20
N LEU A 335 -6.38 -2.65 -9.60
CA LEU A 335 -5.15 -3.44 -9.50
C LEU A 335 -3.99 -2.87 -10.33
N ALA A 336 -4.25 -2.18 -11.44
CA ALA A 336 -3.18 -1.57 -12.22
C ALA A 336 -2.54 -0.41 -11.45
N TYR A 337 -3.36 0.42 -10.81
CA TYR A 337 -2.86 1.56 -10.02
C TYR A 337 -2.16 1.06 -8.78
N GLN A 338 -2.76 0.09 -8.08
CA GLN A 338 -2.18 -0.56 -6.92
C GLN A 338 -0.76 -1.07 -7.21
N ASN A 339 -0.60 -1.91 -8.24
CA ASN A 339 0.70 -2.48 -8.59
C ASN A 339 1.73 -1.41 -8.98
N LYS A 340 1.29 -0.40 -9.73
CA LYS A 340 2.18 0.69 -10.17
C LYS A 340 2.70 1.51 -8.99
N VAL A 341 1.86 1.77 -8.00
CA VAL A 341 2.25 2.50 -6.78
C VAL A 341 3.13 1.64 -5.89
N GLU A 342 2.84 0.35 -5.72
CA GLU A 342 3.70 -0.58 -4.97
C GLU A 342 5.11 -0.69 -5.59
N GLU A 343 5.18 -0.82 -6.92
CA GLU A 343 6.45 -0.87 -7.65
C GLU A 343 7.25 0.42 -7.50
N SER A 344 6.60 1.57 -7.71
CA SER A 344 7.23 2.88 -7.56
C SER A 344 7.71 3.13 -6.14
N LEU A 345 6.89 2.81 -5.13
CA LEU A 345 7.27 2.93 -3.73
C LEU A 345 8.48 2.06 -3.40
N LYS A 346 8.47 0.80 -3.84
CA LYS A 346 9.59 -0.11 -3.61
C LYS A 346 10.89 0.42 -4.24
N ALA A 347 10.84 0.85 -5.50
CA ALA A 347 11.99 1.41 -6.19
C ALA A 347 12.54 2.66 -5.48
N GLN A 348 11.64 3.56 -5.06
CA GLN A 348 12.04 4.79 -4.37
C GLN A 348 12.66 4.52 -2.99
N LEU A 349 12.14 3.55 -2.25
CA LEU A 349 12.70 3.12 -0.96
C LEU A 349 14.09 2.50 -1.15
N GLU A 350 14.28 1.68 -2.18
CA GLU A 350 15.58 1.09 -2.52
C GLU A 350 16.60 2.16 -2.94
N GLU A 351 16.18 3.15 -3.74
CA GLU A 351 17.04 4.26 -4.14
C GLU A 351 17.48 5.10 -2.93
N ALA A 352 16.54 5.43 -2.03
CA ALA A 352 16.84 6.17 -0.80
C ALA A 352 17.86 5.42 0.10
N GLU A 353 17.73 4.10 0.22
CA GLU A 353 18.65 3.24 0.97
C GLU A 353 20.03 3.08 0.30
N SER A 354 20.10 3.25 -1.01
CA SER A 354 21.35 3.14 -1.79
C SER A 354 22.26 4.37 -1.70
N ARG A 355 21.75 5.48 -1.15
CA ARG A 355 22.47 6.76 -1.08
C ARG A 355 23.77 6.64 -0.29
N PRO A 356 24.88 7.25 -0.77
CA PRO A 356 26.13 7.29 -0.01
C PRO A 356 25.92 7.89 1.38
N GLY A 357 26.39 7.20 2.41
CA GLY A 357 26.26 7.65 3.79
C GLY A 357 24.93 7.33 4.46
N TYR A 358 24.06 6.50 3.87
CA TYR A 358 22.90 5.94 4.56
C TYR A 358 23.34 5.09 5.76
N GLN A 359 22.87 5.42 6.97
CA GLN A 359 23.38 4.86 8.24
C GLN A 359 22.43 3.84 8.88
N HIS A 360 21.26 3.60 8.28
CA HIS A 360 20.22 2.76 8.87
C HIS A 360 20.24 1.35 8.27
N GLN A 361 19.46 0.44 8.87
CA GLN A 361 19.24 -0.87 8.27
C GLN A 361 18.60 -0.69 6.89
N THR A 362 19.06 -1.48 5.91
CA THR A 362 18.45 -1.56 4.58
C THR A 362 17.53 -2.77 4.49
N TYR A 363 16.64 -2.80 3.51
CA TYR A 363 15.78 -3.96 3.26
C TYR A 363 16.58 -5.24 3.04
N GLN A 364 17.66 -5.18 2.26
CA GLN A 364 18.54 -6.34 1.99
C GLN A 364 19.31 -6.81 3.23
N GLY A 365 19.57 -5.91 4.19
CA GLY A 365 20.23 -6.21 5.45
C GLY A 365 19.29 -6.70 6.57
N PHE A 366 18.00 -6.89 6.29
CA PHE A 366 17.05 -7.43 7.25
C PHE A 366 17.05 -8.96 7.22
N ASP A 367 17.05 -9.59 8.40
CA ASP A 367 16.86 -11.04 8.55
C ASP A 367 15.36 -11.36 8.69
N PRO A 368 14.71 -11.96 7.67
CA PRO A 368 13.29 -12.29 7.72
C PRO A 368 12.94 -13.34 8.79
N GLY A 369 13.92 -14.07 9.33
CA GLY A 369 13.75 -15.01 10.44
C GLY A 369 13.71 -14.35 11.82
N SER A 370 14.02 -13.06 11.91
CA SER A 370 14.03 -12.29 13.15
C SER A 370 12.60 -12.06 13.68
N LYS A 371 12.44 -12.09 15.01
CA LYS A 371 11.19 -11.68 15.68
C LYS A 371 11.07 -10.16 15.85
N LYS A 372 12.09 -9.38 15.46
CA LYS A 372 12.10 -7.92 15.60
C LYS A 372 11.40 -7.28 14.40
N SER A 373 10.64 -6.22 14.65
CA SER A 373 10.13 -5.35 13.58
C SER A 373 11.27 -4.80 12.73
N PRO A 374 11.04 -4.60 11.41
CA PRO A 374 12.05 -4.03 10.53
C PRO A 374 12.39 -2.60 10.92
N ASP A 375 13.69 -2.29 11.00
CA ASP A 375 14.19 -0.94 11.27
C ASP A 375 14.60 -0.22 9.95
N TYR A 376 14.41 -0.86 8.80
CA TYR A 376 14.62 -0.26 7.49
C TYR A 376 13.47 0.66 7.05
N LEU A 377 13.71 1.45 6.00
CA LEU A 377 12.80 2.48 5.53
C LEU A 377 11.48 1.88 4.99
N GLN A 378 10.37 2.42 5.46
CA GLN A 378 9.00 2.04 5.09
C GLN A 378 8.34 3.16 4.29
N GLY A 379 7.21 2.84 3.68
CA GLY A 379 6.28 3.85 3.19
C GLY A 379 4.89 3.28 2.97
N SER A 380 3.95 4.18 2.74
CA SER A 380 2.55 3.87 2.48
C SER A 380 1.92 4.87 1.53
N ALA A 381 0.82 4.47 0.90
CA ALA A 381 0.08 5.31 -0.04
C ALA A 381 -1.42 5.04 0.05
N LEU A 382 -2.22 6.08 -0.10
CA LEU A 382 -3.68 6.01 -0.12
C LEU A 382 -4.21 6.96 -1.19
N MET A 383 -5.07 6.44 -2.07
CA MET A 383 -5.77 7.22 -3.08
C MET A 383 -7.27 7.01 -3.00
N VAL A 384 -8.02 8.11 -3.03
CA VAL A 384 -9.48 8.14 -2.90
C VAL A 384 -10.08 8.91 -4.07
N ASP A 385 -11.11 8.36 -4.72
CA ASP A 385 -12.04 9.15 -5.54
C ASP A 385 -12.92 9.95 -4.59
N HIS A 386 -12.64 11.24 -4.47
CA HIS A 386 -13.35 12.09 -3.52
C HIS A 386 -14.74 12.51 -4.03
N THR A 387 -15.18 12.04 -5.19
CA THR A 387 -16.56 12.20 -5.67
C THR A 387 -17.49 11.07 -5.21
N THR A 388 -16.93 9.90 -4.88
CA THR A 388 -17.68 8.70 -4.49
C THR A 388 -17.27 8.14 -3.12
N GLY A 389 -16.12 8.56 -2.57
CA GLY A 389 -15.54 7.99 -1.36
C GLY A 389 -14.88 6.62 -1.59
N GLU A 390 -14.76 6.17 -2.84
CA GLU A 390 -14.11 4.91 -3.20
C GLU A 390 -12.60 4.98 -2.97
N VAL A 391 -12.03 3.94 -2.36
CA VAL A 391 -10.58 3.77 -2.29
C VAL A 391 -10.07 3.11 -3.56
N LEU A 392 -9.17 3.78 -4.28
CA LEU A 392 -8.59 3.29 -5.54
C LEU A 392 -7.28 2.54 -5.32
N VAL A 393 -6.46 3.01 -4.37
CA VAL A 393 -5.15 2.45 -4.03
C VAL A 393 -4.98 2.47 -2.52
N HIS A 394 -4.45 1.38 -1.97
CA HIS A 394 -4.09 1.25 -0.56
C HIS A 394 -2.81 0.42 -0.43
N VAL A 395 -1.70 1.09 -0.11
CA VAL A 395 -0.41 0.44 0.14
C VAL A 395 -0.08 0.59 1.63
N GLY A 396 -0.31 -0.48 2.39
CA GLY A 396 -0.16 -0.49 3.85
C GLY A 396 1.28 -0.53 4.37
N GLY A 397 2.27 -0.83 3.53
CA GLY A 397 3.68 -0.96 3.94
C GLY A 397 4.54 -1.58 2.85
N ARG A 398 5.87 -1.62 3.05
CA ARG A 398 6.81 -2.11 2.03
C ARG A 398 6.74 -3.61 1.77
N ASP A 399 6.64 -4.41 2.84
CA ASP A 399 6.61 -5.87 2.76
C ASP A 399 5.83 -6.47 3.92
N TYR A 400 4.68 -7.07 3.62
CA TYR A 400 3.79 -7.68 4.59
C TYR A 400 4.43 -8.86 5.34
N ALA A 401 5.32 -9.62 4.69
CA ALA A 401 5.97 -10.77 5.30
C ALA A 401 6.99 -10.35 6.38
N HIS A 402 7.60 -9.17 6.22
CA HIS A 402 8.50 -8.59 7.21
C HIS A 402 7.73 -7.82 8.30
N SER A 403 6.61 -7.17 7.93
CA SER A 403 5.77 -6.43 8.86
C SER A 403 4.31 -6.45 8.45
N GLN A 404 3.44 -6.92 9.34
CA GLN A 404 1.99 -6.90 9.16
C GLN A 404 1.35 -5.58 9.65
N TYR A 405 2.17 -4.60 10.05
CA TYR A 405 1.70 -3.32 10.53
C TYR A 405 1.29 -2.44 9.34
N ASP A 406 0.00 -2.17 9.24
CA ASP A 406 -0.55 -1.29 8.23
C ASP A 406 -0.35 0.19 8.61
N PHE A 407 0.58 0.87 7.93
CA PHE A 407 0.87 2.27 8.14
C PHE A 407 -0.26 3.21 7.68
N VAL A 408 -1.21 2.75 6.87
CA VAL A 408 -2.41 3.54 6.51
C VAL A 408 -3.40 3.51 7.68
N GLU A 409 -3.74 2.32 8.17
CA GLU A 409 -4.78 2.15 9.20
C GLU A 409 -4.29 2.46 10.62
N LEU A 410 -3.03 2.11 10.93
CA LEU A 410 -2.49 2.17 12.30
C LEU A 410 -1.42 3.25 12.46
N GLY A 411 -0.81 3.70 11.35
CA GLY A 411 0.31 4.63 11.36
C GLY A 411 -0.13 6.04 11.74
N ARG A 412 0.54 6.64 12.74
CA ARG A 412 0.46 8.08 13.02
C ARG A 412 1.86 8.69 13.06
N ARG A 413 2.07 9.78 12.32
CA ARG A 413 3.38 10.41 12.09
C ARG A 413 3.28 11.94 12.08
N PRO A 414 4.36 12.67 12.40
CA PRO A 414 4.38 14.12 12.28
C PRO A 414 4.13 14.54 10.82
N LEU A 415 3.16 15.41 10.58
CA LEU A 415 2.76 15.85 9.24
C LEU A 415 3.77 16.82 8.60
N GLY A 416 4.52 17.54 9.43
CA GLY A 416 5.39 18.61 8.95
C GLY A 416 4.63 19.75 8.28
N THR A 417 5.24 20.36 7.26
CA THR A 417 4.69 21.52 6.53
C THR A 417 3.45 21.22 5.69
N ALA A 418 3.05 19.94 5.55
CA ALA A 418 1.76 19.57 4.94
C ALA A 418 0.55 19.98 5.81
N LEU A 419 0.75 20.45 7.05
CA LEU A 419 -0.28 21.09 7.88
C LEU A 419 -0.60 22.53 7.43
N PHE A 420 0.31 23.21 6.72
CA PHE A 420 0.19 24.64 6.43
C PHE A 420 -1.14 25.03 5.77
N PRO A 421 -1.68 24.30 4.77
CA PRO A 421 -2.96 24.68 4.16
C PRO A 421 -4.11 24.91 5.16
N PHE A 422 -4.13 24.17 6.27
CA PHE A 422 -5.15 24.31 7.31
C PHE A 422 -4.90 25.53 8.21
N ILE A 423 -3.65 25.91 8.44
CA ILE A 423 -3.28 27.14 9.14
C ILE A 423 -3.69 28.36 8.31
N TYR A 424 -3.45 28.33 6.99
CA TYR A 424 -3.89 29.39 6.07
C TYR A 424 -5.42 29.44 5.95
N ALA A 425 -6.09 28.29 5.90
CA ALA A 425 -7.55 28.24 5.95
C ALA A 425 -8.10 28.90 7.24
N ALA A 426 -7.51 28.60 8.39
CA ALA A 426 -7.86 29.22 9.67
C ALA A 426 -7.68 30.74 9.63
N ALA A 427 -6.58 31.23 9.05
CA ALA A 427 -6.30 32.64 8.89
C ALA A 427 -7.32 33.34 7.98
N PHE A 428 -7.68 32.72 6.84
CA PHE A 428 -8.61 33.31 5.87
C PHE A 428 -10.06 33.36 6.37
N GLU A 429 -10.48 32.34 7.12
CA GLU A 429 -11.76 32.38 7.86
C GLU A 429 -11.78 33.50 8.91
N ASN A 430 -10.62 33.88 9.44
CA ASN A 430 -10.47 34.91 10.48
C ASN A 430 -10.03 36.29 9.93
N GLY A 431 -10.29 36.58 8.66
CA GLY A 431 -10.17 37.92 8.09
C GLY A 431 -8.88 38.21 7.33
N LEU A 432 -7.91 37.30 7.33
CA LEU A 432 -6.76 37.39 6.43
C LEU A 432 -7.18 36.94 5.01
N ASN A 433 -6.30 37.14 4.05
CA ASN A 433 -6.51 36.75 2.65
C ASN A 433 -5.14 36.47 1.98
N PRO A 434 -5.12 35.94 0.74
CA PRO A 434 -3.86 35.63 0.05
C PRO A 434 -2.88 36.80 -0.10
N ALA A 435 -3.36 38.05 -0.11
CA ALA A 435 -2.53 39.24 -0.20
C ALA A 435 -2.08 39.82 1.14
N SER A 436 -2.53 39.27 2.28
CA SER A 436 -2.10 39.72 3.61
C SER A 436 -0.58 39.63 3.76
N GLN A 437 0.04 40.67 4.31
CA GLN A 437 1.49 40.71 4.53
C GLN A 437 1.88 39.89 5.75
N LEU A 438 2.90 39.06 5.60
CA LEU A 438 3.54 38.23 6.60
C LEU A 438 5.02 38.60 6.69
N LEU A 439 5.62 38.39 7.85
CA LEU A 439 7.04 38.65 8.07
C LEU A 439 7.82 37.32 8.04
N ASP A 440 8.73 37.20 7.07
CA ASP A 440 9.65 36.07 6.88
C ASP A 440 11.06 36.48 7.35
N GLU A 441 11.33 36.25 8.63
CA GLU A 441 12.62 36.57 9.26
C GLU A 441 13.15 35.41 10.11
N GLN A 442 14.36 35.52 10.64
CA GLN A 442 14.95 34.47 11.46
C GLN A 442 14.10 34.19 12.71
N LEU A 443 13.64 32.95 12.84
CA LEU A 443 12.84 32.50 13.98
C LEU A 443 13.73 31.84 15.03
N ASP A 444 13.62 32.28 16.28
CA ASP A 444 14.34 31.66 17.41
C ASP A 444 13.75 30.27 17.72
N ALA A 445 14.62 29.25 17.80
CA ALA A 445 14.22 27.87 18.08
C ALA A 445 13.44 27.71 19.40
N ARG A 446 13.71 28.57 20.40
CA ARG A 446 13.01 28.59 21.68
C ARG A 446 11.54 28.96 21.52
N GLN A 447 11.20 29.81 20.55
CA GLN A 447 9.83 30.20 20.27
C GLN A 447 9.03 29.06 19.66
N LEU A 448 9.66 28.23 18.82
CA LEU A 448 9.00 27.11 18.15
C LEU A 448 8.91 25.86 19.03
N MET A 449 9.80 25.71 20.02
CA MET A 449 9.82 24.58 20.96
C MET A 449 10.02 23.21 20.27
N VAL A 450 10.82 23.18 19.20
CA VAL A 450 11.19 21.95 18.46
C VAL A 450 12.63 21.55 18.78
N GLY A 451 12.82 20.74 19.82
CA GLY A 451 14.08 20.02 20.10
C GLY A 451 15.35 20.85 20.39
N GLY A 452 15.33 22.17 20.19
CA GLY A 452 16.46 23.09 20.40
C GLY A 452 16.23 24.08 21.54
N MET A 453 17.28 24.34 22.31
CA MET A 453 17.27 25.34 23.39
C MET A 453 17.91 26.68 22.97
N GLU A 454 18.60 26.72 21.82
CA GLU A 454 19.28 27.89 21.26
C GLU A 454 19.31 27.78 19.71
N GLY A 455 19.53 28.90 19.02
CA GLY A 455 19.72 28.94 17.56
C GLY A 455 18.52 29.45 16.75
N VAL A 456 18.71 29.49 15.43
CA VAL A 456 17.70 29.90 14.44
C VAL A 456 17.07 28.66 13.80
N VAL A 457 15.74 28.63 13.69
CA VAL A 457 14.99 27.57 13.01
C VAL A 457 15.24 27.69 11.51
N GLY A 458 15.76 26.63 10.89
CA GLY A 458 15.96 26.59 9.44
C GLY A 458 14.65 26.60 8.64
N GLU A 459 14.72 27.03 7.38
CA GLU A 459 13.60 27.10 6.44
C GLU A 459 13.52 25.83 5.56
N TRP A 460 13.52 24.64 6.18
CA TRP A 460 13.52 23.36 5.45
C TRP A 460 12.25 23.12 4.64
N GLY A 461 11.16 23.82 4.96
CA GLY A 461 9.88 23.72 4.25
C GLY A 461 9.97 24.12 2.77
N MET A 462 10.93 24.97 2.41
CA MET A 462 11.22 25.32 1.03
C MET A 462 11.80 24.15 0.22
N GLU A 463 12.30 23.12 0.90
CA GLU A 463 12.93 21.93 0.30
C GLU A 463 14.04 22.28 -0.69
N VAL A 464 14.88 23.24 -0.31
CA VAL A 464 16.09 23.63 -1.03
C VAL A 464 17.29 23.59 -0.09
N ARG A 465 18.49 23.41 -0.65
CA ARG A 465 19.73 23.29 0.12
C ARG A 465 20.12 24.59 0.82
N GLU A 466 19.88 25.72 0.17
CA GLU A 466 20.25 27.05 0.66
C GLU A 466 19.00 27.93 0.79
N PRO A 467 18.21 27.75 1.85
CA PRO A 467 17.04 28.56 2.05
C PRO A 467 17.43 29.96 2.56
N HIS A 468 16.65 30.97 2.17
CA HIS A 468 16.84 32.36 2.61
C HIS A 468 15.52 32.98 3.09
N TYR A 469 15.64 34.00 3.93
CA TYR A 469 14.52 34.82 4.42
C TYR A 469 14.28 36.00 3.48
N GLU A 470 13.02 36.38 3.29
CA GLU A 470 12.59 37.38 2.31
C GLU A 470 12.03 38.67 2.93
N GLY A 471 11.91 38.77 4.27
CA GLY A 471 11.31 39.93 4.91
C GLY A 471 9.80 39.97 4.72
N GLU A 472 9.23 41.10 4.30
CA GLU A 472 7.78 41.19 4.07
C GLU A 472 7.35 40.43 2.81
N ILE A 473 6.49 39.44 2.98
CA ILE A 473 5.95 38.62 1.91
C ILE A 473 4.43 38.47 2.01
N THR A 474 3.75 38.21 0.90
CA THR A 474 2.31 37.90 0.93
C THR A 474 2.03 36.52 1.52
N ALA A 475 0.83 36.32 2.06
CA ALA A 475 0.36 35.01 2.50
C ALA A 475 0.39 33.96 1.37
N ARG A 476 0.10 34.37 0.12
CA ARG A 476 0.33 33.53 -1.06
C ARG A 476 1.79 33.10 -1.15
N ARG A 477 2.75 34.02 -1.08
CA ARG A 477 4.19 33.69 -1.13
C ARG A 477 4.59 32.76 0.01
N GLY A 478 4.07 33.01 1.21
CA GLY A 478 4.33 32.18 2.39
C GLY A 478 3.95 30.71 2.20
N LEU A 479 2.72 30.42 1.77
CA LEU A 479 2.28 29.05 1.52
C LEU A 479 2.87 28.45 0.24
N ASN A 480 2.98 29.23 -0.84
CA ASN A 480 3.52 28.82 -2.14
C ASN A 480 4.97 28.31 -2.03
N SER A 481 5.79 29.01 -1.25
CA SER A 481 7.19 28.62 -1.00
C SER A 481 7.37 27.85 0.30
N SER A 482 6.28 27.54 1.00
CA SER A 482 6.28 26.78 2.26
C SER A 482 7.19 27.38 3.33
N LYS A 483 7.18 28.71 3.46
CA LYS A 483 7.95 29.50 4.44
C LYS A 483 7.48 29.22 5.86
N ILE A 484 8.37 28.67 6.68
CA ILE A 484 8.10 28.26 8.05
C ILE A 484 7.92 29.49 8.93
N SER A 485 8.86 30.42 8.92
CA SER A 485 8.85 31.59 9.80
C SER A 485 7.59 32.43 9.61
N ALA A 486 7.27 32.79 8.37
CA ALA A 486 6.05 33.53 8.03
C ALA A 486 4.77 32.80 8.49
N THR A 487 4.70 31.48 8.27
CA THR A 487 3.53 30.67 8.64
C THR A 487 3.39 30.52 10.16
N VAL A 488 4.50 30.30 10.87
CA VAL A 488 4.53 30.22 12.34
C VAL A 488 4.15 31.56 12.95
N GLY A 489 4.74 32.67 12.48
CA GLY A 489 4.42 34.01 12.94
C GLY A 489 2.93 34.34 12.75
N MET A 490 2.36 33.97 11.61
CA MET A 490 0.92 34.09 11.36
C MET A 490 0.10 33.23 12.33
N GLY A 491 0.45 31.96 12.52
CA GLY A 491 -0.26 31.04 13.40
C GLY A 491 -0.24 31.47 14.87
N VAL A 492 0.89 31.99 15.35
CA VAL A 492 1.02 32.54 16.71
C VAL A 492 0.13 33.77 16.88
N LYS A 493 0.14 34.71 15.91
CA LYS A 493 -0.71 35.91 15.92
C LYS A 493 -2.20 35.56 15.86
N LEU A 494 -2.58 34.57 15.06
CA LEU A 494 -3.96 34.08 14.96
C LEU A 494 -4.45 33.44 16.27
N GLY A 495 -3.54 32.76 16.97
CA GLY A 495 -3.81 32.00 18.19
C GLY A 495 -4.01 30.51 17.90
N LEU A 496 -3.27 29.69 18.64
CA LEU A 496 -3.21 28.23 18.43
C LEU A 496 -4.57 27.52 18.51
N GLY A 497 -5.47 28.01 19.37
CA GLY A 497 -6.81 27.42 19.53
C GLY A 497 -7.65 27.48 18.23
N LYS A 498 -7.51 28.56 17.45
CA LYS A 498 -8.20 28.69 16.16
C LYS A 498 -7.61 27.75 15.11
N VAL A 499 -6.29 27.58 15.12
CA VAL A 499 -5.60 26.64 14.23
C VAL A 499 -6.04 25.21 14.52
N VAL A 500 -6.08 24.82 15.79
CA VAL A 500 -6.53 23.48 16.22
C VAL A 500 -8.02 23.27 15.93
N GLY A 501 -8.86 24.28 16.16
CA GLY A 501 -10.27 24.23 15.79
C GLY A 501 -10.45 23.96 14.30
N MET A 502 -9.76 24.73 13.45
CA MET A 502 -9.79 24.51 12.01
C MET A 502 -9.26 23.13 11.61
N ALA A 503 -8.15 22.66 12.19
CA ALA A 503 -7.63 21.33 11.89
C ALA A 503 -8.66 20.23 12.22
N LYS A 504 -9.40 20.37 13.32
CA LYS A 504 -10.50 19.46 13.71
C LYS A 504 -11.68 19.51 12.74
N ASP A 505 -12.06 20.70 12.24
CA ASP A 505 -13.10 20.84 11.22
C ASP A 505 -12.71 20.12 9.91
N PHE A 506 -11.41 20.06 9.62
CA PHE A 506 -10.82 19.28 8.53
C PHE A 506 -10.66 17.78 8.86
N GLY A 507 -11.03 17.32 10.05
CA GLY A 507 -10.95 15.92 10.48
C GLY A 507 -9.57 15.48 10.99
N ILE A 508 -8.68 16.42 11.31
CA ILE A 508 -7.36 16.13 11.86
C ILE A 508 -7.42 16.28 13.39
N ASP A 509 -7.25 15.17 14.11
CA ASP A 509 -7.27 15.17 15.56
C ASP A 509 -5.92 15.60 16.15
N ILE A 510 -5.83 16.88 16.51
CA ILE A 510 -4.70 17.43 17.27
C ILE A 510 -5.07 17.46 18.76
N SER A 511 -4.35 16.67 19.57
CA SER A 511 -4.56 16.57 21.01
C SER A 511 -4.31 17.91 21.73
N SER A 512 -5.16 18.24 22.69
CA SER A 512 -5.28 19.59 23.27
C SER A 512 -4.82 19.72 24.72
N GLU A 513 -4.10 18.76 25.31
CA GLU A 513 -3.66 18.87 26.71
C GLU A 513 -2.82 20.12 26.97
N LYS A 514 -1.96 20.50 25.99
CA LYS A 514 -1.24 21.78 25.99
C LYS A 514 -0.89 22.20 24.57
N LEU A 515 -1.42 23.35 24.14
CA LEU A 515 -1.08 23.92 22.83
C LEU A 515 0.31 24.57 22.88
N LEU A 516 1.20 24.13 22.01
CA LEU A 516 2.58 24.61 21.89
C LEU A 516 2.86 25.01 20.45
N ASN A 517 3.72 26.01 20.24
CA ASN A 517 4.00 26.55 18.90
C ASN A 517 4.54 25.51 17.91
N ARG A 518 5.19 24.43 18.38
CA ARG A 518 5.63 23.30 17.53
C ARG A 518 4.52 22.67 16.71
N LEU A 519 3.26 22.79 17.13
CA LEU A 519 2.12 22.31 16.34
C LEU A 519 2.06 23.00 14.97
N LEU A 520 2.49 24.26 14.87
CA LEU A 520 2.45 25.05 13.64
C LEU A 520 3.40 24.52 12.56
N VAL A 521 4.32 23.62 12.90
CA VAL A 521 5.18 22.90 11.95
C VAL A 521 4.82 21.42 11.84
N GLY A 522 3.58 21.05 12.19
CA GLY A 522 3.07 19.69 12.03
C GLY A 522 3.75 18.66 12.93
N TRP A 523 4.04 19.04 14.17
CA TRP A 523 4.68 18.16 15.16
C TRP A 523 3.78 17.02 15.65
N ASP A 524 2.47 17.27 15.72
CA ASP A 524 1.48 16.31 16.20
C ASP A 524 1.32 15.13 15.23
N LEU A 525 0.99 13.96 15.78
CA LEU A 525 0.91 12.71 15.05
C LEU A 525 -0.45 12.58 14.36
N VAL A 526 -0.44 12.45 13.04
CA VAL A 526 -1.64 12.27 12.21
C VAL A 526 -1.53 11.00 11.38
N SER A 527 -2.67 10.40 11.05
CA SER A 527 -2.75 9.24 10.16
C SER A 527 -2.91 9.65 8.70
N LEU A 528 -2.48 8.77 7.78
CA LEU A 528 -2.61 9.03 6.35
C LEU A 528 -4.09 9.22 5.91
N PRO A 529 -5.07 8.43 6.40
CA PRO A 529 -6.48 8.68 6.12
C PRO A 529 -6.93 10.07 6.57
N GLU A 530 -6.64 10.51 7.80
CA GLU A 530 -7.03 11.86 8.29
C GLU A 530 -6.58 12.95 7.33
N VAL A 531 -5.32 12.89 6.87
CA VAL A 531 -4.74 13.91 5.99
C VAL A 531 -5.31 13.82 4.57
N VAL A 532 -5.44 12.62 4.00
CA VAL A 532 -6.02 12.45 2.65
C VAL A 532 -7.46 12.95 2.63
N MET A 533 -8.26 12.61 3.65
CA MET A 533 -9.63 13.09 3.76
C MET A 533 -9.69 14.61 3.95
N ALA A 534 -8.82 15.20 4.77
CA ALA A 534 -8.73 16.65 4.94
C ALA A 534 -8.42 17.39 3.62
N TYR A 535 -7.55 16.83 2.77
CA TYR A 535 -7.22 17.45 1.47
C TYR A 535 -8.37 17.35 0.45
N THR A 536 -9.36 16.47 0.63
CA THR A 536 -10.55 16.44 -0.22
C THR A 536 -11.39 17.72 -0.14
N THR A 537 -11.26 18.50 0.95
CA THR A 537 -11.99 19.76 1.16
C THR A 537 -11.79 20.78 0.05
N PHE A 538 -10.55 20.96 -0.40
CA PHE A 538 -10.17 22.04 -1.32
C PHE A 538 -10.77 21.89 -2.73
N PRO A 539 -10.67 20.73 -3.41
CA PRO A 539 -11.34 20.54 -4.71
C PRO A 539 -12.87 20.50 -4.60
N ARG A 540 -13.41 20.27 -3.39
CA ARG A 540 -14.85 20.09 -3.11
C ARG A 540 -15.51 21.32 -2.48
N GLY A 541 -14.94 22.51 -2.66
CA GLY A 541 -15.59 23.76 -2.25
C GLY A 541 -15.82 23.89 -0.74
N GLY A 542 -14.97 23.28 0.09
CA GLY A 542 -15.03 23.44 1.55
C GLY A 542 -15.63 22.27 2.31
N SER A 543 -15.99 21.16 1.65
CA SER A 543 -16.49 19.94 2.31
C SER A 543 -15.59 18.73 2.08
N ARG A 544 -15.17 18.08 3.16
CA ARG A 544 -14.41 16.82 3.09
C ARG A 544 -15.32 15.61 2.95
N VAL A 545 -14.77 14.54 2.38
CA VAL A 545 -15.37 13.21 2.48
C VAL A 545 -15.18 12.69 3.91
N ALA A 546 -16.25 12.14 4.50
CA ALA A 546 -16.27 11.69 5.89
C ALA A 546 -15.90 10.21 6.04
N LYS A 547 -16.25 9.39 5.05
CA LYS A 547 -16.05 7.94 5.07
C LYS A 547 -15.60 7.42 3.71
N THR A 548 -14.76 6.39 3.73
CA THR A 548 -14.29 5.70 2.53
C THR A 548 -14.84 4.28 2.43
N HIS A 549 -14.85 3.73 1.21
CA HIS A 549 -15.40 2.41 0.92
C HIS A 549 -14.42 1.60 0.08
N TYR A 550 -14.22 0.32 0.46
CA TYR A 550 -13.36 -0.63 -0.28
C TYR A 550 -14.16 -1.69 -1.04
N ILE A 551 -15.37 -2.03 -0.60
CA ILE A 551 -16.19 -3.12 -1.15
C ILE A 551 -17.37 -2.52 -1.91
N LEU A 552 -17.51 -2.87 -3.19
CA LEU A 552 -18.63 -2.49 -4.05
C LEU A 552 -19.81 -3.45 -3.90
N SER A 553 -19.55 -4.75 -3.89
CA SER A 553 -20.59 -5.76 -3.74
C SER A 553 -20.03 -7.10 -3.28
N ILE A 554 -20.85 -7.88 -2.58
CA ILE A 554 -20.56 -9.27 -2.23
C ILE A 554 -21.73 -10.12 -2.73
N GLN A 555 -21.42 -11.12 -3.56
CA GLN A 555 -22.38 -12.11 -4.07
C GLN A 555 -22.01 -13.48 -3.51
N ASP A 556 -23.00 -14.33 -3.23
CA ASP A 556 -22.76 -15.72 -2.81
C ASP A 556 -22.59 -16.68 -4.01
N GLY A 557 -22.38 -17.97 -3.72
CA GLY A 557 -22.18 -19.00 -4.74
C GLY A 557 -23.39 -19.26 -5.65
N ASN A 558 -24.58 -18.79 -5.27
CA ASN A 558 -25.80 -18.86 -6.08
C ASN A 558 -26.01 -17.58 -6.92
N GLY A 559 -25.11 -16.60 -6.81
CA GLY A 559 -25.22 -15.30 -7.46
C GLY A 559 -26.15 -14.32 -6.74
N GLU A 560 -26.60 -14.63 -5.51
CA GLU A 560 -27.44 -13.73 -4.72
C GLU A 560 -26.58 -12.61 -4.11
N SER A 561 -27.03 -11.36 -4.24
CA SER A 561 -26.34 -10.21 -3.67
C SER A 561 -26.52 -10.17 -2.15
N ARG A 562 -25.45 -10.41 -1.39
CA ARG A 562 -25.43 -10.27 0.08
C ARG A 562 -25.14 -8.84 0.53
N TYR A 563 -24.35 -8.12 -0.24
CA TYR A 563 -24.02 -6.73 0.03
C TYR A 563 -23.84 -5.95 -1.28
N ARG A 564 -24.25 -4.68 -1.26
CA ARG A 564 -23.97 -3.72 -2.33
C ARG A 564 -23.80 -2.34 -1.69
N SER A 565 -22.72 -1.65 -2.04
CA SER A 565 -22.50 -0.27 -1.60
C SER A 565 -23.47 0.67 -2.29
N ASP A 566 -23.97 1.65 -1.54
CA ASP A 566 -24.72 2.77 -2.09
C ASP A 566 -23.77 3.94 -2.36
N LEU A 567 -23.24 3.98 -3.57
CA LEU A 567 -22.32 5.04 -4.01
C LEU A 567 -22.98 6.41 -4.16
N SER A 568 -24.32 6.50 -4.04
CA SER A 568 -25.04 7.77 -4.11
C SER A 568 -25.03 8.55 -2.79
N LEU A 569 -24.70 7.89 -1.68
CA LEU A 569 -24.67 8.46 -0.33
C LEU A 569 -23.25 8.83 0.08
N LEU A 570 -22.61 9.74 -0.66
CA LEU A 570 -21.34 10.30 -0.23
C LEU A 570 -21.51 11.07 1.09
N GLU A 571 -21.05 10.47 2.19
CA GLU A 571 -21.00 11.14 3.48
C GLU A 571 -19.96 12.27 3.41
N SER A 572 -20.41 13.52 3.55
CA SER A 572 -19.57 14.71 3.49
C SER A 572 -19.77 15.58 4.72
N GLU A 573 -18.69 16.20 5.19
CA GLU A 573 -18.70 17.11 6.32
C GLU A 573 -18.13 18.48 5.91
N PRO A 574 -18.78 19.60 6.28
CA PRO A 574 -18.24 20.93 6.01
C PRO A 574 -17.02 21.20 6.88
N SER A 575 -15.98 21.82 6.29
CA SER A 575 -14.74 22.17 6.99
C SER A 575 -14.42 23.66 6.94
N CYS A 576 -14.67 24.34 5.82
CA CYS A 576 -14.49 25.80 5.69
C CYS A 576 -15.40 26.38 4.61
N SER A 577 -15.40 27.70 4.44
CA SER A 577 -16.16 28.34 3.37
C SER A 577 -15.60 28.01 1.98
N GLU A 578 -16.49 27.98 1.00
CA GLU A 578 -16.14 27.76 -0.41
C GLU A 578 -15.07 28.74 -0.93
N ALA A 579 -15.12 30.00 -0.46
CA ALA A 579 -14.14 31.01 -0.80
C ALA A 579 -12.76 30.72 -0.21
N THR A 580 -12.69 30.32 1.07
CA THR A 580 -11.43 29.91 1.71
C THR A 580 -10.86 28.68 1.03
N ALA A 581 -11.68 27.67 0.76
CA ALA A 581 -11.27 26.45 0.06
C ALA A 581 -10.65 26.78 -1.31
N PHE A 582 -11.29 27.66 -2.08
CA PHE A 582 -10.79 28.09 -3.38
C PHE A 582 -9.53 28.96 -3.28
N GLN A 583 -9.43 29.87 -2.30
CA GLN A 583 -8.23 30.68 -2.08
C GLN A 583 -7.03 29.80 -1.74
N VAL A 584 -7.17 28.84 -0.81
CA VAL A 584 -6.11 27.90 -0.47
C VAL A 584 -5.78 27.00 -1.68
N HIS A 585 -6.78 26.48 -2.39
CA HIS A 585 -6.57 25.74 -3.63
C HIS A 585 -5.75 26.53 -4.65
N SER A 586 -6.07 27.82 -4.86
CA SER A 586 -5.36 28.67 -5.81
C SER A 586 -3.87 28.84 -5.46
N ILE A 587 -3.53 28.78 -4.17
CA ILE A 587 -2.13 28.83 -3.72
C ILE A 587 -1.48 27.45 -3.85
N LEU A 588 -2.18 26.37 -3.51
CA LEU A 588 -1.68 24.99 -3.69
C LEU A 588 -1.48 24.62 -5.17
N ASN A 589 -2.24 25.23 -6.09
CA ASN A 589 -1.99 25.10 -7.52
C ASN A 589 -0.70 25.84 -7.92
N ASP A 590 -0.44 27.00 -7.34
CA ASP A 590 0.82 27.72 -7.55
C ASP A 590 2.01 26.99 -6.93
N VAL A 591 1.85 26.28 -5.80
CA VAL A 591 2.89 25.40 -5.22
C VAL A 591 3.46 24.45 -6.28
N MET A 592 2.57 23.88 -7.09
CA MET A 592 2.91 22.93 -8.16
C MET A 592 3.41 23.60 -9.44
N LYS A 593 3.03 24.87 -9.71
CA LYS A 593 3.36 25.55 -10.98
C LYS A 593 4.55 26.49 -10.91
N ALA A 594 4.72 27.14 -9.77
CA ALA A 594 5.68 28.23 -9.57
C ALA A 594 6.28 28.24 -8.14
N GLY A 595 5.94 27.27 -7.31
CA GLY A 595 6.37 27.15 -5.92
C GLY A 595 7.51 26.16 -5.71
N ASN A 596 7.58 25.63 -4.48
CA ASN A 596 8.65 24.70 -4.09
C ASN A 596 8.58 23.33 -4.79
N LEU A 597 7.45 22.98 -5.43
CA LEU A 597 7.29 21.75 -6.20
C LEU A 597 7.29 21.97 -7.73
N ALA A 598 7.48 23.21 -8.20
CA ALA A 598 7.43 23.53 -9.62
C ALA A 598 8.41 22.68 -10.46
N SER A 599 9.65 22.54 -9.99
CA SER A 599 10.71 21.85 -10.73
C SER A 599 10.46 20.36 -10.97
N VAL A 600 9.62 19.72 -10.15
CA VAL A 600 9.31 18.28 -10.26
C VAL A 600 7.92 18.03 -10.87
N SER A 601 7.08 19.06 -10.94
CA SER A 601 5.68 18.94 -11.39
C SER A 601 5.54 18.84 -12.92
N ASP A 602 6.56 19.24 -13.68
CA ASP A 602 6.59 19.10 -15.14
C ASP A 602 6.61 17.64 -15.61
N GLU A 603 6.92 16.69 -14.72
CA GLU A 603 6.91 15.25 -14.99
C GLU A 603 5.50 14.61 -14.88
N LEU A 604 4.49 15.37 -14.46
CA LEU A 604 3.10 14.90 -14.42
C LEU A 604 2.52 14.84 -15.83
N THR A 605 1.71 13.83 -16.10
CA THR A 605 1.00 13.68 -17.40
C THR A 605 0.03 14.84 -17.63
N ASP A 606 -0.58 15.32 -16.55
CA ASP A 606 -1.39 16.54 -16.53
C ASP A 606 -0.49 17.75 -16.30
N ALA A 607 0.33 18.15 -17.28
CA ALA A 607 1.16 19.34 -17.19
C ALA A 607 0.63 20.46 -18.12
N PRO A 608 0.44 21.71 -17.63
CA PRO A 608 0.61 22.14 -16.25
C PRO A 608 -0.54 21.62 -15.36
N PHE A 609 -0.20 21.12 -14.16
CA PHE A 609 -1.14 20.44 -13.27
C PHE A 609 -2.34 21.31 -12.88
N SER A 610 -3.55 20.78 -13.05
CA SER A 610 -4.78 21.52 -12.76
C SER A 610 -5.17 21.46 -11.27
N GLY A 611 -4.58 20.53 -10.53
CA GLY A 611 -4.85 20.25 -9.13
C GLY A 611 -3.98 21.05 -8.15
N GLY A 612 -3.97 20.62 -6.89
CA GLY A 612 -3.13 21.20 -5.84
C GLY A 612 -2.33 20.13 -5.12
N GLY A 613 -1.17 20.49 -4.59
CA GLY A 613 -0.33 19.57 -3.83
C GLY A 613 0.48 20.30 -2.78
N LYS A 614 0.90 19.54 -1.76
CA LYS A 614 1.79 20.04 -0.72
C LYS A 614 2.71 18.92 -0.27
N SER A 615 3.99 19.24 -0.23
CA SER A 615 5.00 18.43 0.43
C SER A 615 5.00 18.69 1.94
N GLY A 616 5.30 17.66 2.71
CA GLY A 616 5.41 17.72 4.17
C GLY A 616 6.71 17.11 4.63
N THR A 617 7.60 17.94 5.16
CA THR A 617 8.82 17.50 5.83
C THR A 617 8.78 18.01 7.27
N PRO A 618 8.74 17.13 8.28
CA PRO A 618 8.82 17.54 9.67
C PRO A 618 10.26 17.86 10.07
N TYR A 619 10.39 18.54 11.21
CA TYR A 619 11.69 18.83 11.80
C TYR A 619 12.51 17.54 12.00
N GLY A 620 13.77 17.56 11.57
CA GLY A 620 14.69 16.42 11.71
C GLY A 620 14.64 15.40 10.58
N PHE A 621 13.87 15.65 9.51
CA PHE A 621 13.85 14.82 8.28
C PHE A 621 13.54 13.34 8.52
N SER A 622 12.74 13.04 9.54
CA SER A 622 12.38 11.67 9.93
C SER A 622 11.33 11.03 9.04
N ASP A 623 10.51 11.87 8.40
CA ASP A 623 9.38 11.47 7.59
C ASP A 623 9.31 12.35 6.34
N ALA A 624 8.72 11.82 5.28
CA ALA A 624 8.44 12.55 4.05
C ALA A 624 7.00 12.30 3.62
N TRP A 625 6.26 13.38 3.40
CA TRP A 625 4.87 13.35 2.97
C TRP A 625 4.67 14.07 1.64
N MET A 626 3.87 13.49 0.76
CA MET A 626 3.30 14.21 -0.37
C MET A 626 1.80 13.97 -0.38
N VAL A 627 1.02 15.05 -0.34
CA VAL A 627 -0.44 14.97 -0.44
C VAL A 627 -0.92 15.97 -1.48
N GLY A 628 -1.81 15.51 -2.34
CA GLY A 628 -2.33 16.35 -3.41
C GLY A 628 -3.56 15.73 -4.04
N TYR A 629 -4.18 16.51 -4.92
CA TYR A 629 -5.45 16.18 -5.53
C TYR A 629 -5.53 16.79 -6.92
N ASN A 630 -6.34 16.19 -7.77
CA ASN A 630 -6.91 16.88 -8.93
C ASN A 630 -8.39 17.20 -8.65
N SER A 631 -9.20 17.50 -9.65
CA SER A 631 -10.63 17.81 -9.43
C SER A 631 -11.52 16.60 -9.11
N ARG A 632 -10.97 15.38 -9.01
CA ARG A 632 -11.73 14.14 -8.79
C ARG A 632 -11.12 13.19 -7.76
N ILE A 633 -9.79 13.03 -7.75
CA ILE A 633 -9.08 12.13 -6.86
C ILE A 633 -8.14 12.90 -5.92
N THR A 634 -7.95 12.36 -4.73
CA THR A 634 -6.95 12.82 -3.75
C THR A 634 -6.02 11.65 -3.42
N CYS A 635 -4.71 11.90 -3.40
CA CYS A 635 -3.69 10.91 -3.10
C CYS A 635 -2.72 11.45 -2.05
N GLY A 636 -2.35 10.60 -1.09
CA GLY A 636 -1.31 10.87 -0.11
C GLY A 636 -0.29 9.74 -0.06
N VAL A 637 0.98 10.10 0.11
CA VAL A 637 2.12 9.18 0.26
C VAL A 637 2.91 9.59 1.50
N TRP A 638 3.33 8.60 2.28
CA TRP A 638 4.23 8.75 3.41
C TRP A 638 5.44 7.83 3.27
N MET A 639 6.61 8.29 3.71
CA MET A 639 7.83 7.50 3.86
C MET A 639 8.50 7.82 5.20
N GLY A 640 9.04 6.81 5.88
CA GLY A 640 9.70 6.95 7.18
C GLY A 640 9.97 5.61 7.84
N PHE A 641 10.34 5.59 9.13
CA PHE A 641 10.71 4.36 9.82
C PHE A 641 9.55 3.72 10.60
N TYR A 642 9.61 2.39 10.80
CA TYR A 642 8.60 1.63 11.55
C TYR A 642 8.41 2.14 12.99
N LYS A 643 9.50 2.31 13.74
CA LYS A 643 9.43 2.71 15.16
C LYS A 643 9.07 4.18 15.36
N GLY A 644 9.00 4.98 14.30
CA GLY A 644 8.91 6.44 14.39
C GLY A 644 10.12 6.98 15.16
N SER A 645 11.23 7.23 14.47
CA SER A 645 12.41 7.84 15.08
C SER A 645 12.44 9.33 14.75
N ARG A 646 13.06 10.15 15.61
CA ARG A 646 13.43 11.54 15.25
C ARG A 646 14.77 11.60 14.49
N THR A 647 15.22 10.45 13.99
CA THR A 647 16.47 10.37 13.23
C THR A 647 16.15 10.68 11.78
N PRO A 648 16.99 11.47 11.10
CA PRO A 648 16.79 11.76 9.69
C PRO A 648 16.87 10.47 8.88
N ILE A 649 16.03 10.35 7.84
CA ILE A 649 16.18 9.29 6.83
C ILE A 649 17.57 9.42 6.20
N HIS A 650 17.94 10.64 5.79
CA HIS A 650 19.29 11.12 5.52
C HIS A 650 19.30 12.67 5.57
N GLY A 651 20.45 13.31 5.43
CA GLY A 651 20.63 14.76 5.67
C GLY A 651 19.85 15.72 4.75
N GLU A 652 19.20 15.22 3.70
CA GLU A 652 18.43 15.99 2.71
C GLU A 652 17.17 15.22 2.29
N ALA A 653 16.52 14.56 3.25
CA ALA A 653 15.32 13.76 2.99
C ALA A 653 14.08 14.65 2.79
N PHE A 654 14.13 15.50 1.77
CA PHE A 654 13.01 16.32 1.35
C PHE A 654 11.91 15.47 0.71
N ALA A 655 10.66 15.85 0.95
CA ALA A 655 9.53 15.08 0.45
C ALA A 655 9.39 15.13 -1.07
N LYS A 656 9.82 16.22 -1.72
CA LYS A 656 9.90 16.31 -3.19
C LYS A 656 10.84 15.28 -3.82
N ASP A 657 11.83 14.80 -3.07
CA ASP A 657 12.84 13.85 -3.55
C ASP A 657 12.56 12.41 -3.08
N LEU A 658 11.55 12.22 -2.21
CA LEU A 658 11.19 10.94 -1.62
C LEU A 658 9.73 10.57 -1.92
N ALA A 659 8.76 11.29 -1.34
CA ALA A 659 7.34 10.94 -1.47
C ALA A 659 6.73 11.39 -2.81
N PHE A 660 7.21 12.48 -3.40
CA PHE A 660 6.66 13.02 -4.65
C PHE A 660 6.79 12.07 -5.85
N PRO A 661 7.94 11.39 -6.11
CA PRO A 661 8.04 10.42 -7.21
C PRO A 661 6.95 9.34 -7.18
N VAL A 662 6.66 8.80 -5.99
CA VAL A 662 5.62 7.77 -5.79
C VAL A 662 4.22 8.37 -6.00
N TRP A 663 3.98 9.57 -5.46
CA TRP A 663 2.72 10.29 -5.65
C TRP A 663 2.47 10.62 -7.13
N LYS A 664 3.51 11.03 -7.86
CA LYS A 664 3.48 11.31 -9.31
C LYS A 664 3.07 10.06 -10.08
N GLU A 665 3.71 8.92 -9.83
CA GLU A 665 3.37 7.66 -10.50
C GLU A 665 1.93 7.23 -10.19
N ALA A 666 1.45 7.45 -8.96
CA ALA A 666 0.07 7.20 -8.60
C ALA A 666 -0.91 8.06 -9.43
N MET A 667 -0.69 9.39 -9.46
CA MET A 667 -1.54 10.32 -10.20
C MET A 667 -1.50 10.07 -11.72
N ASN A 668 -0.32 9.73 -12.27
CA ASN A 668 -0.15 9.38 -13.68
C ASN A 668 -0.86 8.07 -14.02
N ALA A 669 -0.79 7.05 -13.16
CA ALA A 669 -1.48 5.78 -13.38
C ALA A 669 -3.00 5.97 -13.49
N ALA A 670 -3.58 6.82 -12.63
CA ALA A 670 -5.02 7.08 -12.61
C ALA A 670 -5.50 8.08 -13.69
N TYR A 671 -4.59 8.75 -14.42
CA TYR A 671 -4.92 9.89 -15.28
C TYR A 671 -5.94 9.57 -16.38
N SER A 672 -5.91 8.38 -16.99
CA SER A 672 -6.82 7.99 -18.07
C SER A 672 -8.28 7.94 -17.62
N ASP A 673 -8.52 7.43 -16.41
CA ASP A 673 -9.86 7.15 -15.89
C ASP A 673 -10.37 8.30 -15.00
N PHE A 674 -9.44 9.05 -14.38
CA PHE A 674 -9.70 10.09 -13.39
C PHE A 674 -9.02 11.41 -13.76
N ARG A 675 -9.12 11.81 -15.03
CA ARG A 675 -8.55 13.06 -15.54
C ARG A 675 -9.01 14.26 -14.73
N GLY A 676 -8.05 15.08 -14.30
CA GLY A 676 -8.29 16.34 -13.62
C GLY A 676 -8.78 17.43 -14.57
N GLY A 677 -9.73 18.22 -14.11
CA GLY A 677 -10.12 19.50 -14.72
C GLY A 677 -9.65 20.67 -13.86
N LYS A 678 -9.82 21.89 -14.39
CA LYS A 678 -9.63 23.11 -13.59
C LYS A 678 -10.75 23.20 -12.54
N ILE A 679 -10.41 23.39 -11.28
CA ILE A 679 -11.39 23.65 -10.22
C ILE A 679 -12.00 25.04 -10.45
N ALA A 680 -13.33 25.09 -10.52
CA ALA A 680 -14.06 26.29 -10.88
C ALA A 680 -13.99 27.35 -9.76
N GLN A 681 -13.86 28.61 -10.16
CA GLN A 681 -13.97 29.72 -9.21
C GLN A 681 -15.42 29.83 -8.73
N PRO A 682 -15.65 29.83 -7.40
CA PRO A 682 -17.00 29.93 -6.86
C PRO A 682 -17.55 31.36 -6.92
N ALA A 683 -18.88 31.50 -6.86
CA ALA A 683 -19.55 32.80 -6.87
C ALA A 683 -19.23 33.67 -5.63
N SER A 684 -18.77 33.02 -4.55
CA SER A 684 -18.30 33.63 -3.32
C SER A 684 -16.89 34.26 -3.44
N VAL A 685 -16.19 34.09 -4.57
CA VAL A 685 -14.86 34.64 -4.82
C VAL A 685 -14.88 35.67 -5.94
N VAL A 686 -14.14 36.76 -5.77
CA VAL A 686 -13.87 37.78 -6.79
C VAL A 686 -12.37 37.93 -7.01
N ARG A 687 -11.97 38.22 -8.25
CA ARG A 687 -10.58 38.53 -8.59
C ARG A 687 -10.41 40.04 -8.73
N LEU A 688 -9.50 40.64 -7.97
CA LEU A 688 -9.30 42.09 -7.90
C LEU A 688 -7.83 42.46 -8.12
N PRO A 689 -7.55 43.65 -8.67
CA PRO A 689 -6.20 44.20 -8.67
C PRO A 689 -5.75 44.53 -7.24
N THR A 690 -4.50 44.22 -6.92
CA THR A 690 -3.92 44.33 -5.58
C THR A 690 -2.48 44.82 -5.66
N CYS A 691 -2.09 45.72 -4.76
CA CYS A 691 -0.70 46.14 -4.57
C CYS A 691 0.08 45.04 -3.83
N ARG A 692 1.21 44.59 -4.40
CA ARG A 692 2.08 43.56 -3.82
C ARG A 692 2.61 43.94 -2.43
N MET A 693 2.92 45.20 -2.20
CA MET A 693 3.51 45.68 -0.94
C MET A 693 2.47 45.82 0.17
N SER A 694 1.30 46.39 -0.14
CA SER A 694 0.32 46.67 0.91
C SER A 694 -0.74 45.57 1.07
N GLY A 695 -0.89 44.68 0.09
CA GLY A 695 -1.97 43.70 0.06
C GLY A 695 -3.38 44.30 -0.16
N MET A 696 -3.46 45.59 -0.50
CA MET A 696 -4.72 46.36 -0.65
C MET A 696 -4.94 46.78 -2.11
N LYS A 697 -6.09 47.40 -2.42
CA LYS A 697 -6.37 47.88 -3.79
C LYS A 697 -5.30 48.90 -4.23
N PRO A 698 -4.71 48.74 -5.42
CA PRO A 698 -3.62 49.61 -5.86
C PRO A 698 -4.13 51.01 -6.19
N THR A 699 -3.27 52.00 -5.97
CA THR A 699 -3.44 53.37 -6.50
C THR A 699 -2.74 53.49 -7.84
N ARG A 700 -2.92 54.63 -8.53
CA ARG A 700 -2.15 54.97 -9.74
C ARG A 700 -0.64 55.09 -9.52
N TYR A 701 -0.19 55.17 -8.26
CA TYR A 701 1.21 55.32 -7.88
C TYR A 701 1.84 54.00 -7.40
N CYS A 702 1.11 52.88 -7.47
CA CYS A 702 1.64 51.55 -7.16
C CYS A 702 2.63 51.08 -8.23
N SER A 703 3.83 51.64 -8.18
CA SER A 703 4.97 51.34 -9.02
C SER A 703 6.27 51.52 -8.24
N GLU A 704 7.20 50.59 -8.41
CA GLU A 704 8.53 50.64 -7.79
C GLU A 704 9.60 50.91 -8.86
N ALA A 705 10.61 51.68 -8.48
CA ALA A 705 11.80 51.86 -9.30
C ALA A 705 12.70 50.63 -9.15
N VAL A 706 12.98 49.98 -10.28
CA VAL A 706 13.89 48.84 -10.40
C VAL A 706 15.12 49.34 -11.16
N GLU A 707 16.23 49.42 -10.44
CA GLU A 707 17.53 49.75 -11.02
C GLU A 707 18.08 48.53 -11.78
N ASN A 708 18.46 48.73 -13.04
CA ASN A 708 19.20 47.72 -13.77
C ASN A 708 20.62 47.60 -13.17
N PRO A 709 21.02 46.46 -12.61
CA PRO A 709 22.31 46.31 -11.93
C PRO A 709 23.51 46.46 -12.88
N GLU A 710 23.34 46.30 -14.19
CA GLU A 710 24.39 46.45 -15.19
C GLU A 710 24.49 47.89 -15.73
N THR A 711 23.37 48.59 -15.86
CA THR A 711 23.32 49.92 -16.52
C THR A 711 23.05 51.09 -15.55
N GLY A 712 22.61 50.81 -14.31
CA GLY A 712 22.17 51.82 -13.34
C GLY A 712 20.85 52.52 -13.72
N GLU A 713 20.20 52.09 -14.80
CA GLU A 713 18.97 52.72 -15.29
C GLU A 713 17.77 52.34 -14.42
N LEU A 714 17.02 53.34 -13.94
CA LEU A 714 15.81 53.13 -13.15
C LEU A 714 14.61 52.90 -14.07
N THR A 715 14.04 51.70 -14.02
CA THR A 715 12.79 51.35 -14.70
C THR A 715 11.65 51.23 -13.69
N PHE A 716 10.49 51.83 -13.95
CA PHE A 716 9.35 51.72 -13.03
C PHE A 716 8.48 50.52 -13.40
N ARG A 717 8.32 49.58 -12.46
CA ARG A 717 7.44 48.41 -12.62
C ARG A 717 6.23 48.54 -11.72
N SER A 718 5.03 48.30 -12.26
CA SER A 718 3.82 48.30 -11.43
C SER A 718 3.90 47.21 -10.37
N THR A 719 3.53 47.56 -9.14
CA THR A 719 3.37 46.60 -8.03
C THR A 719 1.99 45.96 -8.03
N SER A 720 1.13 46.28 -9.00
CA SER A 720 -0.22 45.72 -9.12
C SER A 720 -0.20 44.32 -9.75
N TYR A 721 -0.94 43.39 -9.13
CA TYR A 721 -1.21 42.06 -9.66
C TYR A 721 -2.67 41.67 -9.36
N GLN A 722 -3.15 40.57 -9.92
CA GLN A 722 -4.52 40.09 -9.69
C GLN A 722 -4.55 39.03 -8.60
N GLU A 723 -5.43 39.18 -7.62
CA GLU A 723 -5.57 38.25 -6.49
C GLU A 723 -7.04 37.91 -6.19
N TYR A 724 -7.28 36.76 -5.55
CA TYR A 724 -8.59 36.23 -5.20
C TYR A 724 -9.02 36.63 -3.78
N PHE A 725 -10.24 37.13 -3.67
CA PHE A 725 -10.82 37.64 -2.44
C PHE A 725 -12.23 37.11 -2.21
N HIS A 726 -12.62 37.08 -0.93
CA HIS A 726 -14.00 36.83 -0.56
C HIS A 726 -14.89 37.98 -1.07
N LYS A 727 -15.95 37.66 -1.80
CA LYS A 727 -16.88 38.64 -2.34
C LYS A 727 -17.57 39.39 -1.21
N GLY A 728 -17.54 40.72 -1.26
CA GLY A 728 -18.21 41.58 -0.29
C GLY A 728 -17.39 41.96 0.95
N ARG A 729 -16.18 41.43 1.12
CA ARG A 729 -15.22 41.97 2.10
C ARG A 729 -14.58 43.25 1.53
N ASP A 730 -14.32 44.24 2.38
CA ASP A 730 -13.52 45.41 1.97
C ASP A 730 -12.03 45.11 2.10
N HIS A 731 -11.25 45.64 1.16
CA HIS A 731 -9.82 45.34 0.97
C HIS A 731 -8.95 46.59 1.08
N GLY A 732 -9.53 47.73 1.47
CA GLY A 732 -8.82 49.00 1.60
C GLY A 732 -8.18 49.50 0.30
N ILE A 733 -7.52 50.66 0.38
CA ILE A 733 -6.70 51.22 -0.70
C ILE A 733 -5.25 51.25 -0.21
N CYS A 734 -4.30 51.03 -1.10
CA CYS A 734 -2.88 51.00 -0.78
C CYS A 734 -2.44 52.27 -0.05
N ALA A 735 -2.05 52.12 1.22
CA ALA A 735 -1.51 53.19 2.05
C ALA A 735 -0.02 53.45 1.80
N ILE A 736 0.71 52.48 1.23
CA ILE A 736 2.17 52.58 0.98
C ILE A 736 2.44 53.51 -0.20
N HIS A 737 1.71 53.33 -1.30
CA HIS A 737 1.89 54.07 -2.54
C HIS A 737 0.84 55.19 -2.67
N GLY A 738 0.58 55.92 -1.59
CA GLY A 738 -0.30 57.08 -1.59
C GLY A 738 0.44 58.35 -2.02
N SER A 739 -0.27 59.30 -2.65
CA SER A 739 0.20 60.68 -2.80
C SER A 739 0.14 61.41 -1.47
N GLY A 740 0.93 61.01 -0.47
CA GLY A 740 1.13 61.75 0.78
C GLY A 740 -0.11 62.05 1.64
N VAL A 741 -1.26 61.39 1.44
CA VAL A 741 -2.46 61.65 2.25
C VAL A 741 -2.46 60.73 3.47
N ASN A 742 -2.51 61.33 4.66
CA ASN A 742 -2.49 60.66 5.95
C ASN A 742 -3.74 59.73 6.09
N PRO A 743 -3.59 58.47 6.53
CA PRO A 743 -4.70 57.57 6.80
C PRO A 743 -5.80 58.16 7.71
N GLU A 744 -5.44 59.04 8.64
CA GLU A 744 -6.38 59.74 9.53
C GLU A 744 -7.24 60.76 8.76
N GLU A 745 -6.72 61.40 7.72
CA GLU A 745 -7.49 62.30 6.86
C GLU A 745 -8.51 61.52 6.01
N LEU A 746 -8.15 60.33 5.50
CA LEU A 746 -9.08 59.48 4.75
C LEU A 746 -10.28 59.01 5.59
N ALA A 747 -10.06 58.75 6.89
CA ALA A 747 -11.12 58.36 7.82
C ALA A 747 -12.11 59.50 8.12
N SER A 748 -11.72 60.76 7.85
CA SER A 748 -12.53 61.96 8.09
C SER A 748 -13.35 62.44 6.89
N ILE A 749 -13.18 61.82 5.71
CA ILE A 749 -13.91 62.22 4.50
C ILE A 749 -15.30 61.58 4.54
N PRO A 750 -16.39 62.36 4.66
CA PRO A 750 -17.74 61.81 4.62
C PRO A 750 -17.99 61.28 3.22
N THR A 751 -18.44 60.02 3.15
CA THR A 751 -18.92 59.34 1.95
C THR A 751 -19.72 60.26 1.02
N ARG A 752 -19.13 60.70 -0.09
CA ARG A 752 -19.88 61.28 -1.22
C ARG A 752 -19.91 60.29 -2.39
N ARG A 753 -21.14 59.89 -2.69
CA ARG A 753 -21.56 59.01 -3.79
C ARG A 753 -21.16 59.57 -5.16
N GLU A 754 -20.81 58.62 -6.03
CA GLU A 754 -21.07 58.49 -7.47
C GLU A 754 -20.62 59.57 -8.47
N ALA A 755 -19.66 59.13 -9.31
CA ALA A 755 -19.58 59.15 -10.78
C ALA A 755 -19.68 60.48 -11.56
N LEU A 756 -18.72 60.65 -12.49
CA LEU A 756 -18.98 60.62 -13.94
C LEU A 756 -17.66 60.38 -14.69
N ALA A 757 -17.69 59.50 -15.69
CA ALA A 757 -16.60 59.31 -16.64
C ALA A 757 -16.59 60.50 -17.61
N MET A 758 -15.54 61.32 -17.60
CA MET A 758 -15.31 62.35 -18.61
C MET A 758 -14.07 62.02 -19.43
N ILE A 759 -14.24 62.05 -20.75
CA ILE A 759 -13.16 61.99 -21.74
C ILE A 759 -12.44 63.34 -21.72
N PRO A 760 -11.11 63.40 -21.53
CA PRO A 760 -10.42 64.68 -21.45
C PRO A 760 -10.36 65.36 -22.83
N ILE A 761 -10.95 66.56 -22.94
CA ILE A 761 -10.76 67.44 -24.10
C ILE A 761 -9.45 68.19 -23.89
N LYS A 762 -8.51 68.10 -24.85
CA LYS A 762 -7.28 68.90 -24.85
C LYS A 762 -7.55 70.30 -25.40
N PRO A 763 -7.05 71.39 -24.77
CA PRO A 763 -7.16 72.75 -25.30
C PRO A 763 -6.36 72.88 -26.61
N GLN A 764 -6.93 73.56 -27.61
CA GLN A 764 -6.28 73.76 -28.91
C GLN A 764 -5.50 75.09 -29.04
N ALA A 765 -5.52 75.97 -28.03
CA ALA A 765 -4.63 77.13 -27.94
C ALA A 765 -4.65 77.72 -26.50
N PRO A 766 -3.57 78.38 -26.05
CA PRO A 766 -3.56 79.11 -24.78
C PRO A 766 -4.32 80.43 -24.90
N PHE A 767 -5.25 80.69 -23.98
CA PHE A 767 -5.98 81.96 -23.86
C PHE A 767 -5.69 82.58 -22.49
N LEU A 768 -4.98 83.70 -22.48
CA LEU A 768 -4.86 84.58 -21.32
C LEU A 768 -4.95 86.03 -21.82
N LEU A 769 -6.10 86.65 -21.57
CA LEU A 769 -6.30 88.10 -21.61
C LEU A 769 -6.50 88.54 -20.16
N GLY A 770 -5.47 89.12 -19.54
CA GLY A 770 -5.63 89.77 -18.23
C GLY A 770 -4.37 89.74 -17.36
N PHE A 771 -4.19 90.81 -16.60
CA PHE A 771 -3.07 91.06 -15.69
C PHE A 771 -3.19 90.14 -14.47
N ASP A 772 -2.15 89.36 -14.18
CA ASP A 772 -2.05 88.49 -13.00
C ASP A 772 -1.70 89.33 -11.75
N PRO A 773 -2.63 89.52 -10.80
CA PRO A 773 -2.39 90.30 -9.60
C PRO A 773 -1.64 89.52 -8.50
N TYR A 774 -1.28 88.26 -8.73
CA TYR A 774 -0.66 87.39 -7.72
C TYR A 774 0.78 86.96 -8.04
N GLN A 775 1.39 87.49 -9.11
CA GLN A 775 2.75 87.11 -9.54
C GLN A 775 2.95 85.58 -9.54
N SER A 776 2.00 84.87 -10.15
CA SER A 776 2.01 83.42 -10.27
C SER A 776 3.01 83.03 -11.36
N GLU A 777 4.24 82.76 -10.93
CA GLU A 777 5.27 81.94 -11.58
C GLU A 777 5.47 82.12 -13.09
N THR A 778 6.55 82.82 -13.44
CA THR A 778 7.18 82.65 -14.76
C THR A 778 7.92 81.32 -14.81
N PRO A 779 7.81 80.55 -15.90
CA PRO A 779 8.61 79.35 -16.09
C PRO A 779 10.00 79.77 -16.55
N THR A 780 10.99 79.75 -15.64
CA THR A 780 12.40 79.76 -16.04
C THR A 780 12.88 78.33 -16.27
N LEU A 781 12.80 77.92 -17.54
CA LEU A 781 13.83 77.11 -18.14
C LEU A 781 15.06 78.02 -18.33
N ASP A 782 16.15 77.76 -17.62
CA ASP A 782 17.47 77.82 -18.24
C ASP A 782 18.55 77.10 -17.40
N PRO A 783 19.52 76.43 -18.05
CA PRO A 783 20.77 75.99 -17.46
C PRO A 783 21.88 77.06 -17.62
N GLU A 784 22.92 76.95 -16.78
CA GLU A 784 24.27 77.54 -16.91
C GLU A 784 24.48 79.05 -16.60
N GLY A 785 25.16 79.31 -15.48
CA GLY A 785 26.54 79.82 -15.53
C GLY A 785 26.85 81.21 -14.95
N GLN A 786 27.90 81.24 -14.10
CA GLN A 786 28.75 82.39 -13.68
C GLN A 786 28.13 83.39 -12.68
N SER A 787 28.81 83.88 -11.64
CA SER A 787 30.20 83.79 -11.17
C SER A 787 30.30 84.37 -9.74
N ASP A 788 31.37 83.98 -9.02
CA ASP A 788 32.07 84.66 -7.91
C ASP A 788 31.28 84.91 -6.60
N GLU A 789 31.77 84.71 -5.38
CA GLU A 789 33.05 84.32 -4.79
C GLU A 789 32.74 83.94 -3.32
N ASP A 790 33.59 83.10 -2.72
CA ASP A 790 33.85 82.98 -1.28
C ASP A 790 32.77 82.52 -0.28
N TYR A 791 32.82 81.24 0.09
CA TYR A 791 33.17 80.85 1.48
C TYR A 791 33.67 79.38 1.48
N VAL A 792 34.99 79.21 1.49
CA VAL A 792 35.63 77.95 1.82
C VAL A 792 35.59 77.78 3.34
N GLY A 793 34.67 76.94 3.81
CA GLY A 793 34.68 76.36 5.15
C GLY A 793 34.86 74.85 5.01
N SER A 794 36.08 74.38 5.28
CA SER A 794 36.47 72.98 5.33
C SER A 794 35.80 72.21 6.48
N GLU A 795 35.50 70.94 6.22
CA GLU A 795 35.12 69.85 7.16
C GLU A 795 33.62 69.60 7.39
N ASN A 796 33.07 68.60 6.69
CA ASN A 796 31.83 67.91 7.11
C ASN A 796 32.20 66.77 8.07
N LEU A 797 32.20 67.06 9.37
CA LEU A 797 32.22 66.05 10.44
C LEU A 797 30.80 65.50 10.64
N PHE A 798 30.62 64.18 10.48
CA PHE A 798 29.44 63.48 10.97
C PHE A 798 29.73 62.89 12.36
N ILE A 799 29.02 63.38 13.39
CA ILE A 799 29.05 62.81 14.74
C ILE A 799 27.88 61.82 14.85
N VAL A 800 28.19 60.52 14.93
CA VAL A 800 27.20 59.48 15.23
C VAL A 800 27.23 59.21 16.73
N ARG A 801 26.10 59.41 17.43
CA ARG A 801 25.94 58.98 18.83
C ARG A 801 25.45 57.53 18.87
N ASP A 802 26.34 56.61 19.24
CA ASP A 802 25.96 55.26 19.65
C ASP A 802 25.30 55.31 21.05
N ARG A 803 24.16 54.64 21.20
CA ARG A 803 23.32 54.69 22.42
C ARG A 803 23.35 53.41 23.24
N VAL A 804 24.35 52.53 23.05
CA VAL A 804 24.36 51.23 23.73
C VAL A 804 25.57 50.97 24.63
N ARG A 805 26.73 51.62 24.47
CA ARG A 805 27.85 51.50 25.43
C ARG A 805 28.62 52.80 25.57
N GLY A 806 28.68 53.34 26.78
CA GLY A 806 29.48 54.52 27.08
C GLY A 806 30.97 54.27 26.84
N GLU A 807 31.56 55.20 26.08
CA GLU A 807 32.98 55.50 25.88
C GLU A 807 33.68 55.11 24.56
N ARG A 808 34.24 56.18 23.95
CA ARG A 808 35.23 56.37 22.86
C ARG A 808 34.74 56.53 21.41
N GLU A 809 34.98 57.75 20.90
CA GLU A 809 34.79 58.24 19.53
C GLU A 809 35.82 57.61 18.56
N ALA A 810 35.36 57.08 17.43
CA ALA A 810 36.22 56.71 16.30
C ALA A 810 35.80 57.49 15.05
N LEU A 811 36.71 58.29 14.51
CA LEU A 811 36.54 59.09 13.29
C LEU A 811 36.74 58.22 12.03
N LEU A 812 35.68 58.00 11.26
CA LEU A 812 35.74 57.34 9.95
C LEU A 812 35.94 58.37 8.83
N ARG A 813 37.08 58.33 8.13
CA ARG A 813 37.33 59.10 6.89
C ARG A 813 37.07 58.21 5.67
N LEU A 814 36.11 58.60 4.83
CA LEU A 814 35.86 57.96 3.54
C LEU A 814 36.59 58.72 2.41
N PRO A 815 37.31 58.03 1.49
CA PRO A 815 37.85 58.68 0.30
C PRO A 815 36.75 58.96 -0.74
N LYS A 816 36.87 60.10 -1.44
CA LYS A 816 35.96 60.48 -2.55
C LYS A 816 36.09 59.50 -3.74
N PRO A 817 34.99 59.16 -4.42
CA PRO A 817 35.07 58.41 -5.68
C PRO A 817 35.65 59.27 -6.81
N LEU A 818 36.40 58.63 -7.71
CA LEU A 818 36.97 59.22 -8.93
C LEU A 818 35.86 59.60 -9.92
N ARG A 819 35.88 60.84 -10.41
CA ARG A 819 34.98 61.30 -11.49
C ARG A 819 35.51 60.82 -12.85
N PHE A 820 34.63 60.24 -13.66
CA PHE A 820 34.89 59.94 -15.07
C PHE A 820 34.86 61.24 -15.90
N GLU A 821 35.88 61.45 -16.73
CA GLU A 821 35.89 62.47 -17.78
C GLU A 821 35.34 61.86 -19.09
N LEU A 822 34.29 62.46 -19.65
CA LEU A 822 33.89 62.22 -21.05
C LEU A 822 34.52 63.32 -21.92
N LYS A 823 35.41 62.92 -22.84
CA LYS A 823 35.89 63.78 -23.93
C LYS A 823 34.73 64.06 -24.89
N ARG A 824 34.56 65.33 -25.28
CA ARG A 824 33.67 65.76 -26.37
C ARG A 824 34.14 65.24 -27.72
#